data_AF-A0A2X1D1E9-F1
#
_entry.id   AF-A0A2X1D1E9-F1
#
_cell.length_a   1.000
_cell.length_b   1.000
_cell.length_c   1.000
_cell.angle_alpha   90.00
_cell.angle_beta   90.00
_cell.angle_gamma   90.00
#
_symmetry.space_group_name_H-M   'P 1'
#
loop_
_entity.id
_entity.type
_entity.pdbx_description
1 polymer ?
#
loop_
_entity_poly.entity_id
_entity_poly.type
_entity_poly.pdbx_seq_one_letter_code
_entity_poly.pdbx_strand_id
1 'polypeptide(L)'
;MKSSPADTDLSATGQQVLVDGPAPQADDGKRWKMPAAAVAAGLAEITTKRSQAVVFIATSERRADEIAAALSPMVKDAEVLVLPPWDCLPYDRAAPSRESMGRRMAVLAALNEASARPVFLVASPDAIVQRTPSRGRIKARLSLAAGEALDREVLESFLTDTGYAADERVDEPGEYALLGAVVDVFPPASATPYRIVLDEADRITEIHAFDPVSQRRGAEIEMICLTPAAEWSDRSAEDDDPDHQDTGPSIDAETSTTLFDFLDKPMILTDVGVEDRFERIRAHVAEAYDTRLRFSEGARPPKPDSLYLTEKDVGQALEGAKPLSVEGWAPTPAFALEKSPGRALKQFIAERREAGDRIVLTGLPHEHRIVMRLLRRHDIDAPVALENWSAIEPLQPGQIAVVIADLDTGFRQSAAGLVVLTPSDIFGGRIARGSGDTIDAFGETELRLDDVVIHEDHGLGVLKALERVAADGVERDVLRIEYHGGGTILAPVEEFGKIWRYGSEPDAVSLDRLNTQGWLKRRAKVSAQIDEAAAALTARAEARAALRTEPITAPRQALARFAAGFAFPETADQARAIEAVLSDLGSGKPMNRLVCGDVGLERPRSRCAPRRPWPLPANRSSSSPRPPSWRASISRCSRDGSRTRTFRSATCRAPQTARRRGRSRQGWRTAPCASWWVRRPWRRKGWRFPTLGLSSLMRSIASARK
;
A
#
# COMPACT_ATOMS: atom_id res chain seq x y z
N MET A 1 -17.81 -37.16 51.88
CA MET A 1 -17.22 -36.60 50.64
C MET A 1 -16.90 -35.13 50.84
N LYS A 2 -15.63 -34.81 51.09
CA LYS A 2 -15.08 -33.45 51.22
C LYS A 2 -13.65 -33.55 50.68
N SER A 3 -13.28 -32.76 49.67
CA SER A 3 -11.90 -32.68 49.18
C SER A 3 -11.40 -31.24 49.29
N SER A 4 -10.40 -31.07 50.15
CA SER A 4 -9.54 -29.89 50.18
C SER A 4 -8.49 -30.03 49.05
N PRO A 5 -7.98 -28.93 48.46
CA PRO A 5 -7.08 -29.00 47.31
C PRO A 5 -5.61 -29.14 47.71
N ALA A 6 -4.87 -29.91 46.91
CA ALA A 6 -3.42 -29.93 46.75
C ALA A 6 -3.15 -30.44 45.31
N ASP A 7 -2.13 -30.03 44.57
CA ASP A 7 -1.15 -28.96 44.80
C ASP A 7 -1.06 -28.09 43.54
N THR A 8 -0.62 -26.83 43.68
CA THR A 8 -0.41 -25.93 42.54
C THR A 8 1.08 -25.84 42.23
N ASP A 9 1.56 -26.64 41.27
CA ASP A 9 2.96 -26.55 40.83
C ASP A 9 3.17 -25.31 39.95
N LEU A 10 3.71 -24.26 40.57
CA LEU A 10 4.09 -23.01 39.91
C LEU A 10 5.48 -23.14 39.25
N SER A 11 5.60 -24.02 38.25
CA SER A 11 6.76 -24.03 37.36
C SER A 11 6.57 -23.03 36.22
N ALA A 12 7.16 -21.85 36.39
CA ALA A 12 7.13 -20.76 35.42
C ALA A 12 8.06 -21.02 34.21
N THR A 13 7.66 -21.93 33.33
CA THR A 13 8.28 -22.11 32.01
C THR A 13 7.29 -21.73 30.91
N GLY A 14 7.57 -20.60 30.27
CA GLY A 14 6.73 -19.98 29.22
C GLY A 14 6.74 -20.73 27.88
N GLN A 15 6.43 -22.03 27.87
CA GLN A 15 5.99 -22.71 26.68
C GLN A 15 4.51 -22.40 26.47
N GLN A 16 4.22 -21.43 25.60
CA GLN A 16 2.90 -21.34 25.00
C GLN A 16 2.64 -22.67 24.27
N VAL A 17 1.75 -23.49 24.81
CA VAL A 17 1.10 -24.53 24.02
C VAL A 17 0.40 -23.79 22.89
N LEU A 18 0.88 -24.01 21.67
CA LEU A 18 0.19 -23.55 20.47
C LEU A 18 -1.17 -24.24 20.49
N VAL A 19 -2.21 -23.50 20.86
CA VAL A 19 -3.57 -23.87 20.50
C VAL A 19 -3.57 -23.84 18.98
N ASP A 20 -3.83 -24.97 18.34
CA ASP A 20 -4.02 -24.99 16.90
C ASP A 20 -5.09 -23.94 16.57
N GLY A 21 -4.73 -23.00 15.69
CA GLY A 21 -5.72 -22.09 15.11
C GLY A 21 -6.84 -22.92 14.46
N PRO A 22 -8.04 -22.34 14.28
CA PRO A 22 -9.14 -23.07 13.65
C PRO A 22 -8.62 -23.78 12.41
N ALA A 23 -8.70 -25.12 12.42
CA ALA A 23 -8.26 -25.91 11.29
C ALA A 23 -8.95 -25.34 10.05
N PRO A 24 -8.22 -25.08 8.95
CA PRO A 24 -8.84 -24.51 7.77
C PRO A 24 -10.03 -25.41 7.41
N GLN A 25 -11.23 -24.84 7.52
CA GLN A 25 -12.43 -25.53 7.04
C GLN A 25 -12.17 -25.90 5.59
N ALA A 26 -12.67 -27.07 5.19
CA ALA A 26 -12.43 -27.59 3.86
C ALA A 26 -13.14 -26.69 2.84
N ASP A 27 -12.39 -25.68 2.39
CA ASP A 27 -12.70 -24.61 1.43
C ASP A 27 -14.02 -24.84 0.69
N ASP A 28 -15.06 -24.16 1.19
CA ASP A 28 -16.48 -24.36 0.99
C ASP A 28 -16.86 -24.49 -0.50
N GLY A 29 -16.61 -25.68 -1.05
CA GLY A 29 -16.78 -26.02 -2.46
C GLY A 29 -16.35 -24.95 -3.45
N LYS A 30 -15.08 -24.48 -3.41
CA LYS A 30 -14.47 -23.48 -4.33
C LYS A 30 -15.34 -23.15 -5.54
N ARG A 31 -16.22 -22.15 -5.42
CA ARG A 31 -16.91 -21.54 -6.57
C ARG A 31 -15.81 -21.01 -7.49
N TRP A 32 -15.54 -21.73 -8.58
CA TRP A 32 -14.44 -21.42 -9.50
C TRP A 32 -14.68 -20.04 -10.10
N LYS A 33 -13.96 -19.03 -9.61
CA LYS A 33 -14.06 -17.67 -10.14
C LYS A 33 -13.41 -17.63 -11.51
N MET A 34 -14.17 -17.21 -12.51
CA MET A 34 -13.63 -17.07 -13.86
C MET A 34 -12.52 -16.01 -13.91
N PRO A 35 -11.49 -16.18 -14.77
CA PRO A 35 -10.47 -15.17 -15.01
C PRO A 35 -11.08 -13.79 -15.25
N ALA A 36 -10.47 -12.73 -14.72
CA ALA A 36 -10.97 -11.37 -14.91
C ALA A 36 -11.06 -11.01 -16.41
N ALA A 37 -10.09 -11.46 -17.21
CA ALA A 37 -10.10 -11.33 -18.67
C ALA A 37 -11.26 -12.06 -19.36
N ALA A 38 -11.73 -13.19 -18.82
CA ALA A 38 -12.90 -13.89 -19.36
C ALA A 38 -14.19 -13.11 -19.07
N VAL A 39 -14.31 -12.56 -17.86
CA VAL A 39 -15.45 -11.70 -17.47
C VAL A 39 -15.46 -10.43 -18.30
N ALA A 40 -14.30 -9.78 -18.47
CA ALA A 40 -14.13 -8.61 -19.33
C ALA A 40 -14.52 -8.89 -20.79
N ALA A 41 -14.09 -10.00 -21.37
CA ALA A 41 -14.47 -10.37 -22.73
C ALA A 41 -15.98 -10.66 -22.85
N GLY A 42 -16.59 -11.33 -21.86
CA GLY A 42 -18.04 -11.51 -21.81
C GLY A 42 -18.83 -10.20 -21.63
N LEU A 43 -18.26 -9.20 -20.97
CA LEU A 43 -18.81 -7.84 -20.92
C LEU A 43 -18.67 -7.10 -22.26
N ALA A 44 -17.55 -7.28 -22.97
CA ALA A 44 -17.30 -6.67 -24.27
C ALA A 44 -18.25 -7.16 -25.38
N GLU A 45 -18.82 -8.37 -25.25
CA GLU A 45 -19.85 -8.89 -26.15
C GLU A 45 -21.24 -8.26 -25.96
N ILE A 46 -21.45 -7.50 -24.87
CA ILE A 46 -22.76 -6.90 -24.58
C ILE A 46 -23.02 -5.75 -25.56
N THR A 47 -24.00 -5.95 -26.43
CA THR A 47 -24.50 -4.88 -27.30
C THR A 47 -25.27 -3.84 -26.48
N THR A 48 -24.68 -2.67 -26.32
CA THR A 48 -25.26 -1.54 -25.58
C THR A 48 -25.92 -0.52 -26.51
N LYS A 49 -27.00 0.12 -26.04
CA LYS A 49 -27.48 1.37 -26.66
C LYS A 49 -26.59 2.51 -26.17
N ARG A 50 -26.30 3.51 -27.02
CA ARG A 50 -25.40 4.63 -26.68
C ARG A 50 -25.72 5.34 -25.36
N SER A 51 -26.97 5.35 -24.92
CA SER A 51 -27.44 6.01 -23.70
C SER A 51 -27.64 5.08 -22.49
N GLN A 52 -27.26 3.79 -22.57
CA GLN A 52 -27.49 2.83 -21.50
C GLN A 52 -26.15 2.38 -20.89
N ALA A 53 -25.96 2.64 -19.60
CA ALA A 53 -24.83 2.14 -18.84
C ALA A 53 -24.96 0.64 -18.55
N VAL A 54 -23.83 -0.07 -18.56
CA VAL A 54 -23.70 -1.44 -18.03
C VAL A 54 -22.97 -1.36 -16.71
N VAL A 55 -23.61 -1.82 -15.63
CA VAL A 55 -22.99 -1.89 -14.30
C VAL A 55 -22.58 -3.34 -14.05
N PHE A 56 -21.29 -3.61 -13.85
CA PHE A 56 -20.80 -4.91 -13.42
C PHE A 56 -20.36 -4.88 -11.96
N ILE A 57 -21.00 -5.73 -11.14
CA ILE A 57 -20.71 -5.87 -9.72
C ILE A 57 -19.73 -7.02 -9.52
N ALA A 58 -18.46 -6.69 -9.29
CA ALA A 58 -17.38 -7.65 -9.01
C ALA A 58 -17.34 -8.03 -7.53
N THR A 59 -16.84 -9.22 -7.17
CA THR A 59 -16.86 -9.67 -5.76
C THR A 59 -15.98 -8.88 -4.78
N SER A 60 -15.15 -7.96 -5.26
CA SER A 60 -14.14 -7.19 -4.49
C SER A 60 -13.53 -6.10 -5.37
N GLU A 61 -13.04 -5.01 -4.78
CA GLU A 61 -12.36 -3.89 -5.46
C GLU A 61 -11.25 -4.36 -6.43
N ARG A 62 -10.23 -5.07 -5.91
CA ARG A 62 -9.15 -5.68 -6.72
C ARG A 62 -9.65 -6.45 -7.96
N ARG A 63 -10.84 -7.04 -7.89
CA ARG A 63 -11.43 -7.78 -9.02
C ARG A 63 -12.21 -6.87 -9.96
N ALA A 64 -12.77 -5.76 -9.48
CA ALA A 64 -13.27 -4.69 -10.33
C ALA A 64 -12.12 -4.08 -11.16
N ASP A 65 -10.98 -3.78 -10.52
CA ASP A 65 -9.78 -3.26 -11.20
C ASP A 65 -9.26 -4.25 -12.26
N GLU A 66 -9.07 -5.52 -11.91
CA GLU A 66 -8.62 -6.56 -12.85
C GLU A 66 -9.56 -6.71 -14.06
N ILE A 67 -10.88 -6.63 -13.84
CA ILE A 67 -11.88 -6.73 -14.91
C ILE A 67 -11.88 -5.47 -15.77
N ALA A 68 -11.82 -4.29 -15.17
CA ALA A 68 -11.82 -3.02 -15.91
C ALA A 68 -10.54 -2.82 -16.73
N ALA A 69 -9.38 -3.15 -16.16
CA ALA A 69 -8.09 -3.12 -16.87
C ALA A 69 -8.08 -4.10 -18.06
N ALA A 70 -8.69 -5.27 -17.90
CA ALA A 70 -8.87 -6.22 -19.01
C ALA A 70 -9.92 -5.75 -20.04
N LEU A 71 -11.00 -5.10 -19.60
CA LEU A 71 -12.12 -4.64 -20.46
C LEU A 71 -11.74 -3.44 -21.33
N SER A 72 -10.99 -2.47 -20.77
CA SER A 72 -10.58 -1.24 -21.45
C SER A 72 -10.01 -1.44 -22.87
N PRO A 73 -9.02 -2.34 -23.13
CA PRO A 73 -8.53 -2.60 -24.48
C PRO A 73 -9.52 -3.34 -25.39
N MET A 74 -10.59 -3.93 -24.85
CA MET A 74 -11.60 -4.68 -25.59
C MET A 74 -12.74 -3.79 -26.13
N VAL A 75 -13.07 -2.68 -25.45
CA VAL A 75 -14.23 -1.81 -25.79
C VAL A 75 -13.82 -0.40 -26.22
N LYS A 76 -13.30 -0.27 -27.44
CA LYS A 76 -12.76 1.00 -27.99
C LYS A 76 -13.77 2.16 -28.03
N ASP A 77 -15.03 1.88 -28.33
CA ASP A 77 -16.08 2.89 -28.51
C ASP A 77 -16.92 3.15 -27.24
N ALA A 78 -16.50 2.58 -26.11
CA ALA A 78 -17.11 2.74 -24.80
C ALA A 78 -16.15 3.38 -23.80
N GLU A 79 -16.69 3.80 -22.67
CA GLU A 79 -15.94 4.32 -21.52
C GLU A 79 -15.96 3.27 -20.40
N VAL A 80 -14.82 2.98 -19.78
CA VAL A 80 -14.71 2.01 -18.68
C VAL A 80 -14.35 2.75 -17.41
N LEU A 81 -15.27 2.79 -16.44
CA LEU A 81 -15.12 3.45 -15.16
C LEU A 81 -15.03 2.41 -14.04
N VAL A 82 -14.21 2.67 -13.01
CA VAL A 82 -14.16 1.87 -11.78
C VAL A 82 -14.52 2.76 -10.62
N LEU A 83 -15.63 2.47 -9.92
CA LEU A 83 -15.94 3.13 -8.65
C LEU A 83 -15.23 2.38 -7.50
N PRO A 84 -14.18 2.94 -6.88
CA PRO A 84 -13.59 2.33 -5.71
C PRO A 84 -14.49 2.55 -4.47
N PRO A 85 -14.40 1.68 -3.47
CA PRO A 85 -14.91 1.98 -2.14
C PRO A 85 -14.03 3.05 -1.47
N TRP A 86 -14.52 3.64 -0.39
CA TRP A 86 -13.63 4.21 0.63
C TRP A 86 -12.57 3.20 1.08
N ASP A 87 -11.35 3.68 1.27
CA ASP A 87 -10.17 2.93 1.70
C ASP A 87 -10.02 2.85 3.24
N CYS A 88 -10.96 3.45 3.98
CA CYS A 88 -11.11 3.28 5.42
C CYS A 88 -12.11 2.16 5.77
N LEU A 89 -12.06 1.65 7.00
CA LEU A 89 -13.10 0.73 7.50
C LEU A 89 -14.42 1.49 7.76
N PRO A 90 -15.58 0.81 7.77
CA PRO A 90 -16.82 1.41 8.25
C PRO A 90 -16.62 1.93 9.68
N TYR A 91 -17.01 3.18 9.95
CA TYR A 91 -16.87 3.82 11.27
C TYR A 91 -15.44 3.83 11.84
N ASP A 92 -14.42 3.82 10.98
CA ASP A 92 -13.05 4.15 11.38
C ASP A 92 -12.97 5.61 11.90
N ARG A 93 -11.90 5.92 12.62
CA ARG A 93 -11.58 7.30 13.05
C ARG A 93 -10.88 8.10 11.95
N ALA A 94 -10.23 7.42 11.01
CA ALA A 94 -9.68 8.05 9.83
C ALA A 94 -10.78 8.21 8.78
N ALA A 95 -10.87 9.41 8.19
CA ALA A 95 -11.64 9.64 6.98
C ALA A 95 -11.07 8.80 5.80
N PRO A 96 -11.85 8.57 4.73
CA PRO A 96 -11.30 8.07 3.47
C PRO A 96 -10.21 9.02 2.94
N SER A 97 -9.23 8.52 2.20
CA SER A 97 -8.20 9.37 1.59
C SER A 97 -8.78 10.32 0.54
N ARG A 98 -8.06 11.44 0.30
CA ARG A 98 -8.37 12.36 -0.81
C ARG A 98 -8.24 11.65 -2.16
N GLU A 99 -7.31 10.70 -2.33
CA GLU A 99 -7.22 9.87 -3.54
C GLU A 99 -8.50 9.04 -3.76
N SER A 100 -8.98 8.33 -2.73
CA SER A 100 -10.20 7.52 -2.81
C SER A 100 -11.43 8.37 -3.12
N MET A 101 -11.67 9.43 -2.34
CA MET A 101 -12.80 10.35 -2.57
C MET A 101 -12.70 11.04 -3.94
N GLY A 102 -11.50 11.46 -4.34
CA GLY A 102 -11.24 12.11 -5.61
C GLY A 102 -11.54 11.20 -6.81
N ARG A 103 -11.07 9.94 -6.78
CA ARG A 103 -11.40 8.93 -7.80
C ARG A 103 -12.91 8.66 -7.86
N ARG A 104 -13.60 8.63 -6.71
CA ARG A 104 -15.07 8.49 -6.65
C ARG A 104 -15.77 9.70 -7.25
N MET A 105 -15.35 10.92 -6.92
CA MET A 105 -15.89 12.16 -7.48
C MET A 105 -15.65 12.26 -9.00
N ALA A 106 -14.51 11.79 -9.50
CA ALA A 106 -14.23 11.71 -10.94
C ALA A 106 -15.22 10.78 -11.67
N VAL A 107 -15.51 9.59 -11.11
CA VAL A 107 -16.53 8.68 -11.66
C VAL A 107 -17.93 9.27 -11.59
N LEU A 108 -18.32 9.86 -10.45
CA LEU A 108 -19.63 10.48 -10.29
C LEU A 108 -19.82 11.70 -11.21
N ALA A 109 -18.76 12.46 -11.47
CA ALA A 109 -18.71 13.52 -12.47
C ALA A 109 -18.99 12.97 -13.88
N ALA A 110 -18.24 11.95 -14.31
CA ALA A 110 -18.41 11.31 -15.61
C ALA A 110 -19.82 10.70 -15.80
N LEU A 111 -20.39 10.09 -14.76
CA LEU A 111 -21.76 9.55 -14.78
C LEU A 111 -22.85 10.63 -14.76
N ASN A 112 -22.59 11.79 -14.18
CA ASN A 112 -23.53 12.91 -14.18
C ASN A 112 -23.53 13.68 -15.53
N GLU A 113 -22.43 13.61 -16.27
CA GLU A 113 -22.31 14.18 -17.62
C GLU A 113 -22.88 13.22 -18.69
N ALA A 114 -23.46 13.78 -19.75
CA ALA A 114 -24.08 12.97 -20.80
C ALA A 114 -23.02 12.37 -21.73
N SER A 115 -22.45 11.22 -21.38
CA SER A 115 -21.44 10.57 -22.22
C SER A 115 -22.01 10.24 -23.61
N ALA A 116 -21.26 10.59 -24.65
CA ALA A 116 -21.61 10.27 -26.04
C ALA A 116 -21.34 8.79 -26.40
N ARG A 117 -20.74 8.05 -25.47
CA ARG A 117 -20.34 6.64 -25.56
C ARG A 117 -21.11 5.81 -24.53
N PRO A 118 -21.34 4.51 -24.78
CA PRO A 118 -21.77 3.59 -23.72
C PRO A 118 -20.75 3.59 -22.57
N VAL A 119 -21.25 3.49 -21.33
CA VAL A 119 -20.41 3.42 -20.12
C VAL A 119 -20.49 2.02 -19.53
N PHE A 120 -19.34 1.39 -19.31
CA PHE A 120 -19.18 0.21 -18.47
C PHE A 120 -18.66 0.67 -17.10
N LEU A 121 -19.51 0.58 -16.08
CA LEU A 121 -19.14 0.87 -14.71
C LEU A 121 -18.87 -0.43 -13.96
N VAL A 122 -17.64 -0.61 -13.48
CA VAL A 122 -17.24 -1.76 -12.67
C VAL A 122 -17.11 -1.32 -11.21
N ALA A 123 -17.74 -2.04 -10.29
CA ALA A 123 -17.72 -1.69 -8.87
C ALA A 123 -17.80 -2.93 -7.98
N SER A 124 -17.43 -2.80 -6.71
CA SER A 124 -17.65 -3.82 -5.68
C SER A 124 -18.93 -3.55 -4.88
N PRO A 125 -19.52 -4.56 -4.24
CA PRO A 125 -20.53 -4.36 -3.20
C PRO A 125 -20.10 -3.34 -2.15
N ASP A 126 -18.82 -3.35 -1.75
CA ASP A 126 -18.24 -2.43 -0.77
C ASP A 126 -18.37 -0.96 -1.22
N ALA A 127 -18.24 -0.68 -2.53
CA ALA A 127 -18.42 0.65 -3.12
C ALA A 127 -19.88 1.02 -3.38
N ILE A 128 -20.70 0.06 -3.81
CA ILE A 128 -22.11 0.27 -4.21
C ILE A 128 -23.00 0.56 -3.00
N VAL A 129 -22.71 -0.03 -1.83
CA VAL A 129 -23.49 0.27 -0.62
C VAL A 129 -23.21 1.65 -0.03
N GLN A 130 -22.16 2.36 -0.47
CA GLN A 130 -21.84 3.71 0.05
C GLN A 130 -22.77 4.75 -0.59
N ARG A 131 -23.35 5.63 0.23
CA ARG A 131 -24.07 6.81 -0.26
C ARG A 131 -23.11 7.77 -0.95
N THR A 132 -23.66 8.55 -1.88
CA THR A 132 -22.94 9.50 -2.73
C THR A 132 -23.43 10.93 -2.46
N PRO A 133 -22.61 11.95 -2.73
CA PRO A 133 -23.01 13.34 -2.52
C PRO A 133 -24.05 13.82 -3.52
N SER A 134 -24.73 14.89 -3.13
CA SER A 134 -25.80 15.47 -3.95
C SER A 134 -25.30 15.85 -5.35
N ARG A 135 -26.21 15.75 -6.34
CA ARG A 135 -25.96 16.18 -7.72
C ARG A 135 -25.51 17.65 -7.82
N GLY A 136 -25.82 18.49 -6.82
CA GLY A 136 -25.33 19.87 -6.75
C GLY A 136 -23.83 19.92 -6.55
N ARG A 137 -23.29 19.19 -5.57
CA ARG A 137 -21.86 19.11 -5.29
C ARG A 137 -21.08 18.51 -6.46
N ILE A 138 -21.56 17.41 -7.05
CA ILE A 138 -20.91 16.75 -8.20
C ILE A 138 -20.83 17.66 -9.44
N LYS A 139 -21.79 18.58 -9.60
CA LYS A 139 -21.83 19.58 -10.68
C LYS A 139 -20.97 20.82 -10.43
N ALA A 140 -20.36 20.98 -9.26
CA ALA A 140 -19.44 22.09 -9.01
C ALA A 140 -18.24 21.99 -9.98
N ARG A 141 -17.93 23.12 -10.62
CA ARG A 141 -16.85 23.27 -11.60
C ARG A 141 -16.26 24.67 -11.47
N LEU A 142 -14.94 24.78 -11.61
CA LEU A 142 -14.26 26.05 -11.83
C LEU A 142 -13.30 25.87 -13.02
N SER A 143 -13.60 26.53 -14.14
CA SER A 143 -12.76 26.52 -15.34
C SER A 143 -11.76 27.66 -15.29
N LEU A 144 -10.51 27.38 -15.63
CA LEU A 144 -9.40 28.34 -15.64
C LEU A 144 -8.67 28.21 -16.98
N ALA A 145 -8.57 29.30 -17.76
CA ALA A 145 -7.91 29.31 -19.07
C ALA A 145 -6.80 30.35 -19.18
N ALA A 146 -5.80 30.06 -20.01
CA ALA A 146 -4.73 31.01 -20.31
C ALA A 146 -5.29 32.29 -20.98
N GLY A 147 -4.82 33.46 -20.52
CA GLY A 147 -5.26 34.79 -20.91
C GLY A 147 -6.37 35.40 -20.05
N GLU A 148 -7.06 34.60 -19.24
CA GLU A 148 -8.13 35.07 -18.35
C GLU A 148 -7.58 35.68 -17.05
N ALA A 149 -8.39 36.50 -16.38
CA ALA A 149 -8.05 37.02 -15.04
C ALA A 149 -8.48 36.00 -13.98
N LEU A 150 -7.58 35.67 -13.05
CA LEU A 150 -7.86 34.81 -11.91
C LEU A 150 -8.45 35.62 -10.76
N ASP A 151 -9.65 35.28 -10.33
CA ASP A 151 -10.19 35.73 -9.05
C ASP A 151 -9.71 34.77 -7.95
N ARG A 152 -8.81 35.25 -7.09
CA ARG A 152 -8.22 34.44 -6.01
C ARG A 152 -9.23 34.08 -4.92
N GLU A 153 -10.15 34.96 -4.57
CA GLU A 153 -11.17 34.71 -3.55
C GLU A 153 -12.15 33.63 -4.02
N VAL A 154 -12.56 33.69 -5.30
CA VAL A 154 -13.40 32.65 -5.92
C VAL A 154 -12.68 31.30 -6.01
N LEU A 155 -11.38 31.30 -6.37
CA LEU A 155 -10.58 30.08 -6.41
C LEU A 155 -10.42 29.45 -5.03
N GLU A 156 -10.01 30.22 -4.02
CA GLU A 156 -9.77 29.74 -2.66
C GLU A 156 -11.06 29.24 -2.00
N SER A 157 -12.19 29.94 -2.19
CA SER A 157 -13.51 29.47 -1.77
C SER A 157 -13.87 28.15 -2.46
N PHE A 158 -13.70 28.04 -3.78
CA PHE A 158 -14.01 26.81 -4.51
C PHE A 158 -13.18 25.63 -4.02
N LEU A 159 -11.86 25.80 -3.87
CA LEU A 159 -10.95 24.75 -3.41
C LEU A 159 -11.33 24.28 -2.00
N THR A 160 -11.56 25.23 -1.09
CA THR A 160 -11.95 24.95 0.30
C THR A 160 -13.32 24.24 0.39
N ASP A 161 -14.36 24.80 -0.24
CA ASP A 161 -15.73 24.26 -0.18
C ASP A 161 -15.84 22.87 -0.83
N THR A 162 -15.00 22.59 -1.84
CA THR A 162 -14.98 21.32 -2.55
C THR A 162 -13.97 20.30 -2.00
N GLY A 163 -13.28 20.63 -0.91
CA GLY A 163 -12.48 19.71 -0.10
C GLY A 163 -11.05 19.48 -0.58
N TYR A 164 -10.46 20.44 -1.29
CA TYR A 164 -9.03 20.44 -1.56
C TYR A 164 -8.23 20.82 -0.30
N ALA A 165 -7.06 20.22 -0.12
CA ALA A 165 -6.13 20.54 0.97
C ALA A 165 -5.09 21.57 0.51
N ALA A 166 -4.84 22.59 1.34
CA ALA A 166 -3.73 23.52 1.12
C ALA A 166 -2.43 22.90 1.64
N ASP A 167 -1.40 22.82 0.81
CA ASP A 167 -0.05 22.39 1.19
C ASP A 167 1.00 23.39 0.66
N GLU A 168 2.24 23.29 1.15
CA GLU A 168 3.40 24.02 0.62
C GLU A 168 3.89 23.42 -0.70
N ARG A 169 3.68 22.11 -0.92
CA ARG A 169 4.07 21.38 -2.11
C ARG A 169 2.96 20.43 -2.53
N VAL A 170 2.54 20.53 -3.79
CA VAL A 170 1.53 19.64 -4.38
C VAL A 170 2.19 18.40 -4.96
N ASP A 171 1.93 17.23 -4.37
CA ASP A 171 2.28 15.94 -4.97
C ASP A 171 1.21 14.83 -4.85
N GLU A 172 0.14 15.00 -4.06
CA GLU A 172 -1.03 14.10 -4.02
C GLU A 172 -2.31 14.71 -4.67
N PRO A 173 -3.20 13.87 -5.24
CA PRO A 173 -4.46 14.34 -5.82
C PRO A 173 -5.41 14.95 -4.77
N GLY A 174 -5.92 16.14 -5.06
CA GLY A 174 -6.77 16.92 -4.13
C GLY A 174 -6.00 18.01 -3.36
N GLU A 175 -4.72 18.22 -3.64
CA GLU A 175 -3.92 19.30 -3.04
C GLU A 175 -3.88 20.57 -3.91
N TYR A 176 -3.56 21.71 -3.28
CA TYR A 176 -3.20 22.96 -3.94
C TYR A 176 -2.18 23.77 -3.12
N ALA A 177 -1.42 24.64 -3.80
CA ALA A 177 -0.50 25.59 -3.18
C ALA A 177 -0.63 26.97 -3.84
N LEU A 178 -0.78 28.03 -3.03
CA LEU A 178 -0.88 29.43 -3.48
C LEU A 178 0.47 30.14 -3.31
N LEU A 179 1.38 29.91 -4.26
CA LEU A 179 2.76 30.38 -4.25
C LEU A 179 2.92 31.76 -4.92
N GLY A 180 2.13 32.74 -4.45
CA GLY A 180 2.17 34.12 -4.96
C GLY A 180 1.74 34.21 -6.43
N ALA A 181 2.70 34.45 -7.33
CA ALA A 181 2.49 34.49 -8.78
C ALA A 181 2.32 33.09 -9.42
N VAL A 182 2.37 32.02 -8.63
CA VAL A 182 2.15 30.64 -9.07
C VAL A 182 1.03 30.02 -8.24
N VAL A 183 0.16 29.25 -8.88
CA VAL A 183 -0.79 28.37 -8.20
C VAL A 183 -0.61 26.95 -8.72
N ASP A 184 -0.28 26.04 -7.82
CA ASP A 184 -0.27 24.61 -8.12
C ASP A 184 -1.56 23.97 -7.63
N VAL A 185 -2.10 23.02 -8.40
CA VAL A 185 -3.30 22.28 -8.04
C VAL A 185 -3.28 20.88 -8.66
N PHE A 186 -3.70 19.86 -7.92
CA PHE A 186 -3.85 18.50 -8.43
C PHE A 186 -5.33 18.11 -8.50
N PRO A 187 -6.02 18.27 -9.64
CA PRO A 187 -7.40 17.84 -9.79
C PRO A 187 -7.49 16.31 -9.66
N PRO A 188 -8.38 15.74 -8.84
CA PRO A 188 -8.38 14.30 -8.59
C PRO A 188 -8.82 13.42 -9.77
N ALA A 189 -9.47 14.02 -10.78
CA ALA A 189 -9.77 13.36 -12.05
C ALA A 189 -8.59 13.41 -13.05
N SER A 190 -7.50 14.10 -12.72
CA SER A 190 -6.31 14.25 -13.58
C SER A 190 -5.28 13.17 -13.31
N ALA A 191 -4.50 12.83 -14.34
CA ALA A 191 -3.31 11.98 -14.19
C ALA A 191 -2.07 12.75 -13.68
N THR A 192 -2.10 14.09 -13.72
CA THR A 192 -0.98 14.96 -13.33
C THR A 192 -1.47 16.25 -12.68
N PRO A 193 -0.72 16.84 -11.73
CA PRO A 193 -0.98 18.19 -11.24
C PRO A 193 -0.70 19.24 -12.32
N TYR A 194 -1.26 20.44 -12.12
CA TYR A 194 -1.09 21.60 -12.99
C TYR A 194 -0.54 22.80 -12.21
N ARG A 195 0.38 23.50 -12.86
CA ARG A 195 0.95 24.78 -12.43
C ARG A 195 0.36 25.90 -13.29
N ILE A 196 -0.25 26.88 -12.64
CA ILE A 196 -0.87 28.07 -13.21
C ILE A 196 0.05 29.24 -12.90
N VAL A 197 0.53 29.96 -13.91
CA VAL A 197 1.45 31.10 -13.73
C VAL A 197 0.71 32.40 -13.99
N LEU A 198 0.82 33.35 -13.07
CA LEU A 198 0.10 34.62 -13.06
C LEU A 198 1.04 35.80 -13.33
N ASP A 199 0.51 36.86 -13.95
CA ASP A 199 1.20 38.16 -14.02
C ASP A 199 0.92 39.05 -12.78
N GLU A 200 1.50 40.26 -12.76
CA GLU A 200 1.31 41.24 -11.67
C GLU A 200 -0.14 41.75 -11.51
N ALA A 201 -1.03 41.43 -12.47
CA ALA A 201 -2.44 41.78 -12.48
C ALA A 201 -3.36 40.54 -12.33
N ASP A 202 -2.81 39.44 -11.78
CA ASP A 202 -3.46 38.15 -11.59
C ASP A 202 -4.06 37.54 -12.87
N ARG A 203 -3.49 37.81 -14.05
CA ARG A 203 -3.86 37.13 -15.29
C ARG A 203 -3.09 35.84 -15.47
N ILE A 204 -3.78 34.78 -15.86
CA ILE A 204 -3.17 33.50 -16.20
C ILE A 204 -2.36 33.67 -17.48
N THR A 205 -1.04 33.55 -17.39
CA THR A 205 -0.10 33.67 -18.51
C THR A 205 0.12 32.33 -19.20
N GLU A 206 0.29 31.26 -18.42
CA GLU A 206 0.42 29.88 -18.88
C GLU A 206 -0.16 28.90 -17.85
N ILE A 207 -0.60 27.73 -18.33
CA ILE A 207 -0.93 26.57 -17.50
C ILE A 207 -0.15 25.39 -18.04
N HIS A 208 0.54 24.64 -17.18
CA HIS A 208 1.26 23.44 -17.60
C HIS A 208 1.14 22.31 -16.58
N ALA A 209 1.05 21.07 -17.07
CA ALA A 209 1.21 19.90 -16.23
C ALA A 209 2.63 19.86 -15.63
N PHE A 210 2.80 19.21 -14.49
CA PHE A 210 4.13 18.88 -13.96
C PHE A 210 4.18 17.47 -13.37
N ASP A 211 5.39 16.94 -13.20
CA ASP A 211 5.61 15.65 -12.54
C ASP A 211 5.63 15.84 -11.01
N PRO A 212 4.77 15.16 -10.22
CA PRO A 212 4.62 15.44 -8.79
C PRO A 212 5.87 15.12 -7.97
N VAL A 213 6.69 14.16 -8.41
CA VAL A 213 7.91 13.74 -7.68
C VAL A 213 9.06 14.71 -7.93
N SER A 214 9.37 14.98 -9.20
CA SER A 214 10.50 15.83 -9.61
C SER A 214 10.16 17.32 -9.74
N GLN A 215 8.88 17.68 -9.64
CA GLN A 215 8.36 19.05 -9.74
C GLN A 215 8.70 19.77 -11.07
N ARG A 216 8.96 18.98 -12.13
CA ARG A 216 9.38 19.47 -13.45
C ARG A 216 8.18 19.69 -14.38
N ARG A 217 8.22 20.81 -15.10
CA ARG A 217 7.25 21.16 -16.16
C ARG A 217 7.15 20.07 -17.22
N GLY A 218 5.92 19.66 -17.51
CA GLY A 218 5.50 18.80 -18.59
C GLY A 218 4.81 19.59 -19.71
N ALA A 219 3.71 19.04 -20.23
CA ALA A 219 2.96 19.64 -21.33
C ALA A 219 2.20 20.91 -20.91
N GLU A 220 2.16 21.89 -21.82
CA GLU A 220 1.35 23.10 -21.69
C GLU A 220 -0.12 22.82 -22.07
N ILE A 221 -1.05 23.49 -21.41
CA ILE A 221 -2.49 23.23 -21.47
C ILE A 221 -3.24 24.57 -21.61
N GLU A 222 -4.20 24.66 -22.53
CA GLU A 222 -4.95 25.90 -22.79
C GLU A 222 -5.94 26.24 -21.66
N MET A 223 -6.58 25.22 -21.07
CA MET A 223 -7.61 25.35 -20.05
C MET A 223 -7.64 24.10 -19.15
N ILE A 224 -7.83 24.30 -17.85
CA ILE A 224 -8.16 23.24 -16.89
C ILE A 224 -9.55 23.45 -16.31
N CYS A 225 -10.16 22.37 -15.80
CA CYS A 225 -11.45 22.42 -15.13
C CYS A 225 -11.35 21.70 -13.79
N LEU A 226 -11.45 22.45 -12.70
CA LEU A 226 -11.41 21.92 -11.34
C LEU A 226 -12.75 21.28 -10.99
N THR A 227 -12.69 20.17 -10.27
CA THR A 227 -13.83 19.35 -9.83
C THR A 227 -13.62 18.99 -8.36
N PRO A 228 -14.67 18.73 -7.55
CA PRO A 228 -14.48 18.50 -6.13
C PRO A 228 -13.52 17.35 -5.79
N ALA A 229 -12.68 17.59 -4.79
CA ALA A 229 -11.72 16.62 -4.26
C ALA A 229 -12.30 15.70 -3.19
N ALA A 230 -13.31 16.16 -2.45
CA ALA A 230 -13.98 15.36 -1.43
C ALA A 230 -15.48 15.18 -1.71
N GLU A 231 -16.00 13.99 -1.45
CA GLU A 231 -17.44 13.72 -1.51
C GLU A 231 -18.23 14.60 -0.53
N TRP A 232 -17.66 14.90 0.64
CA TRP A 232 -18.32 15.67 1.69
C TRP A 232 -17.46 16.87 2.09
N SER A 233 -18.07 17.87 2.72
CA SER A 233 -17.33 18.98 3.34
C SER A 233 -16.75 18.52 4.66
N ASP A 234 -15.51 18.92 4.97
CA ASP A 234 -14.93 18.68 6.31
C ASP A 234 -15.56 19.59 7.37
N ARG A 235 -16.33 20.61 6.96
CA ARG A 235 -17.14 21.44 7.85
C ARG A 235 -18.40 20.72 8.27
N SER A 236 -18.38 20.07 9.44
CA SER A 236 -19.59 20.11 10.26
C SER A 236 -19.81 21.55 10.77
N ALA A 237 -21.03 21.90 11.16
CA ALA A 237 -21.35 23.23 11.66
C ALA A 237 -20.86 23.48 13.10
N GLU A 238 -20.14 22.52 13.71
CA GLU A 238 -19.76 22.53 15.12
C GLU A 238 -18.23 22.36 15.36
N ASP A 239 -17.42 22.10 14.33
CA ASP A 239 -15.97 21.82 14.46
C ASP A 239 -15.08 23.09 14.52
N ASP A 240 -15.26 23.89 15.59
CA ASP A 240 -14.26 24.90 16.04
C ASP A 240 -13.37 24.36 17.18
N ASP A 241 -13.45 23.07 17.53
CA ASP A 241 -12.67 22.42 18.60
C ASP A 241 -11.47 21.62 18.03
N PRO A 242 -10.21 22.05 18.25
CA PRO A 242 -9.03 21.33 17.76
C PRO A 242 -8.77 19.98 18.46
N ASP A 243 -9.45 19.65 19.57
CA ASP A 243 -9.36 18.33 20.21
C ASP A 243 -10.38 17.30 19.64
N HIS A 244 -11.23 17.69 18.68
CA HIS A 244 -12.27 16.82 18.09
C HIS A 244 -11.69 15.76 17.11
N GLN A 245 -11.32 14.59 17.64
CA GLN A 245 -10.76 13.44 16.88
C GLN A 245 -11.82 12.63 16.09
N ASP A 246 -12.90 13.24 15.61
CA ASP A 246 -13.99 12.56 14.89
C ASP A 246 -14.21 13.18 13.50
N THR A 247 -13.17 13.14 12.67
CA THR A 247 -13.17 13.64 11.27
C THR A 247 -13.97 12.76 10.30
N GLY A 248 -15.01 12.08 10.79
CA GLY A 248 -15.91 11.30 9.96
C GLY A 248 -16.67 12.20 8.97
N PRO A 249 -17.02 11.70 7.76
CA PRO A 249 -17.64 12.53 6.74
C PRO A 249 -18.96 13.13 7.23
N SER A 250 -19.11 14.46 7.14
CA SER A 250 -20.37 15.14 7.48
C SER A 250 -21.41 14.90 6.38
N ILE A 251 -21.98 13.70 6.36
CA ILE A 251 -23.00 13.33 5.38
C ILE A 251 -24.33 13.98 5.77
N ASP A 252 -24.77 14.95 4.97
CA ASP A 252 -26.15 15.38 4.95
C ASP A 252 -27.03 14.24 4.40
N ALA A 253 -27.58 13.47 5.32
CA ALA A 253 -28.44 12.34 5.01
C ALA A 253 -29.67 12.72 4.19
N GLU A 254 -30.16 13.97 4.30
CA GLU A 254 -31.36 14.45 3.61
C GLU A 254 -31.10 14.78 2.13
N THR A 255 -29.87 15.17 1.78
CA THR A 255 -29.48 15.46 0.38
C THR A 255 -28.56 14.41 -0.28
N SER A 256 -28.14 13.39 0.48
CA SER A 256 -27.38 12.24 -0.04
C SER A 256 -28.14 11.45 -1.12
N THR A 257 -27.41 11.00 -2.14
CA THR A 257 -27.92 10.17 -3.24
C THR A 257 -27.28 8.78 -3.22
N THR A 258 -27.63 7.94 -4.19
CA THR A 258 -27.04 6.64 -4.46
C THR A 258 -26.32 6.67 -5.81
N LEU A 259 -25.44 5.70 -6.08
CA LEU A 259 -24.83 5.51 -7.39
C LEU A 259 -25.87 5.38 -8.53
N PHE A 260 -27.02 4.75 -8.24
CA PHE A 260 -28.04 4.43 -9.23
C PHE A 260 -28.86 5.66 -9.63
N ASP A 261 -28.89 6.71 -8.81
CA ASP A 261 -29.55 7.99 -9.15
C ASP A 261 -28.86 8.73 -10.31
N PHE A 262 -27.65 8.30 -10.69
CA PHE A 262 -26.89 8.82 -11.84
C PHE A 262 -27.16 8.05 -13.14
N LEU A 263 -27.86 6.91 -13.11
CA LEU A 263 -27.97 5.96 -14.21
C LEU A 263 -29.41 5.85 -14.74
N ASP A 264 -29.67 6.19 -16.01
CA ASP A 264 -30.97 5.89 -16.64
C ASP A 264 -31.03 4.41 -17.07
N LYS A 265 -31.82 3.61 -16.35
CA LYS A 265 -32.13 2.20 -16.63
C LYS A 265 -30.88 1.35 -16.95
N PRO A 266 -29.88 1.31 -16.05
CA PRO A 266 -28.67 0.54 -16.28
C PRO A 266 -28.96 -0.94 -16.51
N MET A 267 -28.15 -1.59 -17.34
CA MET A 267 -28.09 -3.05 -17.36
C MET A 267 -27.17 -3.50 -16.23
N ILE A 268 -27.72 -4.10 -15.18
CA ILE A 268 -26.95 -4.54 -14.02
C ILE A 268 -26.59 -6.02 -14.16
N LEU A 269 -25.30 -6.32 -14.10
CA LEU A 269 -24.74 -7.66 -14.14
C LEU A 269 -23.88 -7.93 -12.90
N THR A 270 -23.89 -9.16 -12.42
CA THR A 270 -23.15 -9.56 -11.21
C THR A 270 -22.14 -10.67 -11.51
N ASP A 271 -21.08 -10.69 -10.71
CA ASP A 271 -20.18 -11.82 -10.59
C ASP A 271 -20.77 -12.91 -9.68
N VAL A 272 -20.20 -14.11 -9.72
CA VAL A 272 -20.69 -15.25 -8.93
C VAL A 272 -20.30 -15.09 -7.45
N GLY A 273 -21.30 -15.07 -6.56
CA GLY A 273 -21.11 -14.95 -5.11
C GLY A 273 -20.97 -13.50 -4.61
N VAL A 274 -21.60 -12.57 -5.33
CA VAL A 274 -21.74 -11.15 -4.95
C VAL A 274 -22.71 -10.99 -3.78
N GLU A 275 -23.73 -11.84 -3.70
CA GLU A 275 -24.75 -11.88 -2.66
C GLU A 275 -24.10 -12.10 -1.28
N ASP A 276 -23.25 -13.12 -1.19
CA ASP A 276 -22.43 -13.44 -0.01
C ASP A 276 -21.54 -12.23 0.43
N ARG A 277 -21.19 -11.31 -0.49
CA ARG A 277 -20.39 -10.12 -0.17
C ARG A 277 -21.25 -9.01 0.41
N PHE A 278 -22.41 -8.71 -0.18
CA PHE A 278 -23.39 -7.77 0.39
C PHE A 278 -23.78 -8.15 1.83
N GLU A 279 -24.02 -9.43 2.11
CA GLU A 279 -24.31 -9.90 3.47
C GLU A 279 -23.17 -9.62 4.46
N ARG A 280 -21.93 -9.91 4.07
CA ARG A 280 -20.74 -9.67 4.92
C ARG A 280 -20.49 -8.20 5.19
N ILE A 281 -20.68 -7.33 4.20
CA ILE A 281 -20.49 -5.89 4.37
C ILE A 281 -21.56 -5.31 5.31
N ARG A 282 -22.82 -5.69 5.13
CA ARG A 282 -23.91 -5.31 6.03
C ARG A 282 -23.63 -5.73 7.49
N ALA A 283 -23.13 -6.95 7.70
CA ALA A 283 -22.73 -7.41 9.02
C ALA A 283 -21.56 -6.60 9.61
N HIS A 284 -20.54 -6.31 8.80
CA HIS A 284 -19.37 -5.53 9.19
C HIS A 284 -19.74 -4.07 9.56
N VAL A 285 -20.58 -3.40 8.75
CA VAL A 285 -21.11 -2.06 9.03
C VAL A 285 -21.89 -2.04 10.35
N ALA A 286 -22.71 -3.06 10.61
CA ALA A 286 -23.48 -3.16 11.86
C ALA A 286 -22.59 -3.40 13.10
N GLU A 287 -21.57 -4.26 12.99
CA GLU A 287 -20.59 -4.52 14.06
C GLU A 287 -19.73 -3.28 14.35
N ALA A 288 -19.30 -2.57 13.31
CA ALA A 288 -18.51 -1.35 13.43
C ALA A 288 -19.31 -0.21 14.07
N TYR A 289 -20.59 -0.04 13.68
CA TYR A 289 -21.49 0.94 14.30
C TYR A 289 -21.72 0.65 15.80
N ASP A 290 -22.05 -0.60 16.17
CA ASP A 290 -22.24 -1.00 17.57
C ASP A 290 -20.94 -0.84 18.38
N THR A 291 -19.77 -1.09 17.77
CA THR A 291 -18.46 -0.83 18.36
C THR A 291 -18.24 0.66 18.58
N ARG A 292 -18.41 1.52 17.55
CA ARG A 292 -18.24 2.97 17.66
C ARG A 292 -19.19 3.56 18.69
N LEU A 293 -20.45 3.13 18.72
CA LEU A 293 -21.48 3.57 19.67
C LEU A 293 -21.17 3.20 21.14
N ARG A 294 -20.40 2.13 21.39
CA ARG A 294 -19.97 1.71 22.74
C ARG A 294 -18.71 2.42 23.22
N PHE A 295 -17.84 2.84 22.29
CA PHE A 295 -16.53 3.42 22.58
C PHE A 295 -16.39 4.90 22.16
N SER A 296 -17.48 5.56 21.79
CA SER A 296 -17.55 7.00 21.54
C SER A 296 -17.59 7.78 22.85
N GLU A 297 -16.47 8.38 23.24
CA GLU A 297 -16.40 9.38 24.31
C GLU A 297 -16.70 10.78 23.73
N GLY A 298 -17.94 11.00 23.26
CA GLY A 298 -18.30 12.25 22.57
C GLY A 298 -19.66 12.19 21.86
N ALA A 299 -19.73 12.81 20.69
CA ALA A 299 -20.89 12.77 19.81
C ALA A 299 -21.28 11.32 19.44
N ARG A 300 -22.56 11.09 19.14
CA ARG A 300 -23.03 9.78 18.67
C ARG A 300 -22.68 9.61 17.19
N PRO A 301 -22.14 8.46 16.77
CA PRO A 301 -21.88 8.23 15.35
C PRO A 301 -23.17 8.26 14.52
N PRO A 302 -23.09 8.70 13.25
CA PRO A 302 -24.23 8.70 12.33
C PRO A 302 -24.80 7.29 12.14
N LYS A 303 -26.11 7.16 11.90
CA LYS A 303 -26.77 5.85 11.73
C LYS A 303 -26.27 5.16 10.44
N PRO A 304 -26.20 3.81 10.39
CA PRO A 304 -25.76 3.09 9.19
C PRO A 304 -26.45 3.56 7.92
N ASP A 305 -27.78 3.68 7.96
CA ASP A 305 -28.63 4.08 6.84
C ASP A 305 -28.36 5.50 6.28
N SER A 306 -27.58 6.33 6.99
CA SER A 306 -27.14 7.66 6.54
C SER A 306 -25.79 7.67 5.83
N LEU A 307 -24.97 6.63 6.00
CA LEU A 307 -23.70 6.44 5.26
C LEU A 307 -23.81 5.36 4.19
N TYR A 308 -24.67 4.36 4.43
CA TYR A 308 -24.81 3.15 3.64
C TYR A 308 -26.26 2.90 3.22
N LEU A 309 -26.44 2.21 2.09
CA LEU A 309 -27.73 1.73 1.62
C LEU A 309 -28.26 0.59 2.50
N THR A 310 -29.55 0.61 2.80
CA THR A 310 -30.18 -0.51 3.51
C THR A 310 -30.32 -1.73 2.61
N GLU A 311 -30.55 -2.90 3.19
CA GLU A 311 -30.85 -4.13 2.45
C GLU A 311 -32.04 -3.98 1.49
N LYS A 312 -33.02 -3.16 1.87
CA LYS A 312 -34.16 -2.80 1.01
C LYS A 312 -33.72 -1.93 -0.16
N ASP A 313 -32.90 -0.90 0.07
CA ASP A 313 -32.44 0.02 -0.97
C ASP A 313 -31.56 -0.72 -1.98
N VAL A 314 -30.65 -1.59 -1.51
CA VAL A 314 -29.85 -2.48 -2.37
C VAL A 314 -30.76 -3.44 -3.16
N GLY A 315 -31.76 -4.05 -2.51
CA GLY A 315 -32.71 -4.94 -3.19
C GLY A 315 -33.54 -4.25 -4.28
N GLN A 316 -33.89 -2.98 -4.09
CA GLN A 316 -34.57 -2.15 -5.11
C GLN A 316 -33.61 -1.72 -6.22
N ALA A 317 -32.41 -1.26 -5.88
CA ALA A 317 -31.41 -0.84 -6.85
C ALA A 317 -30.91 -1.97 -7.76
N LEU A 318 -30.89 -3.22 -7.24
CA LEU A 318 -30.50 -4.41 -7.98
C LEU A 318 -31.70 -5.18 -8.57
N GLU A 319 -32.90 -4.58 -8.61
CA GLU A 319 -34.07 -5.23 -9.20
C GLU A 319 -33.83 -5.55 -10.69
N GLY A 320 -33.89 -6.83 -11.05
CA GLY A 320 -33.62 -7.30 -12.40
C GLY A 320 -32.13 -7.50 -12.75
N ALA A 321 -31.21 -7.30 -11.79
CA ALA A 321 -29.80 -7.67 -11.94
C ALA A 321 -29.64 -9.18 -12.22
N LYS A 322 -28.63 -9.55 -13.01
CA LYS A 322 -28.40 -10.95 -13.44
C LYS A 322 -26.92 -11.32 -13.33
N PRO A 323 -26.57 -12.56 -12.94
CA PRO A 323 -25.19 -13.02 -13.08
C PRO A 323 -24.79 -13.00 -14.56
N LEU A 324 -23.56 -12.56 -14.85
CA LEU A 324 -23.01 -12.67 -16.21
C LEU A 324 -22.95 -14.14 -16.61
N SER A 325 -23.48 -14.48 -17.79
CA SER A 325 -23.39 -15.85 -18.30
C SER A 325 -21.95 -16.18 -18.69
N VAL A 326 -21.37 -17.15 -17.99
CA VAL A 326 -20.04 -17.71 -18.28
C VAL A 326 -20.13 -19.11 -18.91
N GLU A 327 -21.27 -19.45 -19.52
CA GLU A 327 -21.43 -20.73 -20.23
C GLU A 327 -20.53 -20.80 -21.47
N GLY A 328 -19.80 -21.92 -21.61
CA GLY A 328 -18.80 -22.10 -22.66
C GLY A 328 -17.46 -21.40 -22.40
N TRP A 329 -17.35 -20.58 -21.36
CA TRP A 329 -16.10 -19.95 -20.94
C TRP A 329 -15.29 -20.87 -20.02
N ALA A 330 -13.98 -20.91 -20.22
CA ALA A 330 -13.06 -21.70 -19.40
C ALA A 330 -11.68 -21.03 -19.29
N PRO A 331 -10.89 -21.32 -18.25
CA PRO A 331 -9.48 -20.91 -18.22
C PRO A 331 -8.66 -21.59 -19.33
N THR A 332 -7.53 -20.97 -19.67
CA THR A 332 -6.42 -21.65 -20.34
C THR A 332 -5.66 -22.56 -19.36
N PRO A 333 -5.00 -23.63 -19.84
CA PRO A 333 -4.09 -24.41 -19.02
C PRO A 333 -2.89 -23.57 -18.56
N ALA A 334 -2.46 -23.73 -17.31
CA ALA A 334 -1.24 -23.09 -16.81
C ALA A 334 0.01 -23.86 -17.30
N PHE A 335 0.42 -23.66 -18.55
CA PHE A 335 1.56 -24.33 -19.19
C PHE A 335 2.87 -24.21 -18.39
N ALA A 336 3.05 -23.12 -17.64
CA ALA A 336 4.18 -22.94 -16.73
C ALA A 336 4.31 -24.04 -15.65
N LEU A 337 3.20 -24.69 -15.29
CA LEU A 337 3.15 -25.80 -14.32
C LEU A 337 3.45 -27.16 -14.96
N GLU A 338 3.67 -27.22 -16.28
CA GLU A 338 3.99 -28.44 -17.02
C GLU A 338 5.48 -28.79 -17.03
N LYS A 339 5.79 -30.07 -17.29
CA LYS A 339 7.19 -30.55 -17.34
C LYS A 339 7.96 -29.95 -18.51
N SER A 340 7.26 -29.59 -19.59
CA SER A 340 7.82 -28.95 -20.78
C SER A 340 6.84 -27.91 -21.32
N PRO A 341 6.82 -26.67 -20.76
CA PRO A 341 5.82 -25.66 -21.08
C PRO A 341 5.67 -25.39 -22.58
N GLY A 342 6.78 -25.26 -23.31
CA GLY A 342 6.75 -25.02 -24.76
C GLY A 342 6.24 -26.20 -25.60
N ARG A 343 6.44 -27.45 -25.14
CA ARG A 343 5.86 -28.63 -25.81
C ARG A 343 4.36 -28.76 -25.51
N ALA A 344 3.95 -28.51 -24.26
CA ALA A 344 2.55 -28.48 -23.87
C ALA A 344 1.79 -27.37 -24.63
N LEU A 345 2.38 -26.18 -24.74
CA LEU A 345 1.86 -25.07 -25.55
C LEU A 345 1.75 -25.44 -27.03
N LYS A 346 2.79 -26.05 -27.63
CA LYS A 346 2.73 -26.52 -29.03
C LYS A 346 1.57 -27.51 -29.24
N GLN A 347 1.46 -28.51 -28.39
CA GLN A 347 0.43 -29.54 -28.49
C GLN A 347 -0.96 -28.91 -28.36
N PHE A 348 -1.17 -28.07 -27.34
CA PHE A 348 -2.44 -27.37 -27.14
C PHE A 348 -2.80 -26.48 -28.34
N ILE A 349 -1.86 -25.67 -28.86
CA ILE A 349 -2.10 -24.83 -30.05
C ILE A 349 -2.49 -25.69 -31.26
N ALA A 350 -1.86 -26.85 -31.46
CA ALA A 350 -2.23 -27.77 -32.54
C ALA A 350 -3.66 -28.34 -32.35
N GLU A 351 -3.98 -28.83 -31.15
CA GLU A 351 -5.32 -29.37 -30.81
C GLU A 351 -6.43 -28.32 -30.94
N ARG A 352 -6.17 -27.07 -30.54
CA ARG A 352 -7.11 -25.94 -30.69
C ARG A 352 -7.28 -25.55 -32.15
N ARG A 353 -6.20 -25.49 -32.92
CA ARG A 353 -6.23 -25.20 -34.37
C ARG A 353 -6.98 -26.27 -35.16
N GLU A 354 -6.81 -27.55 -34.83
CA GLU A 354 -7.56 -28.66 -35.44
C GLU A 354 -9.07 -28.60 -35.10
N ALA A 355 -9.42 -28.13 -33.90
CA ALA A 355 -10.81 -27.82 -33.53
C ALA A 355 -11.39 -26.56 -34.23
N GLY A 356 -10.57 -25.83 -34.99
CA GLY A 356 -10.97 -24.57 -35.67
C GLY A 356 -10.90 -23.32 -34.79
N ASP A 357 -10.43 -23.42 -33.54
CA ASP A 357 -10.35 -22.29 -32.62
C ASP A 357 -9.37 -21.22 -33.14
N ARG A 358 -9.78 -19.95 -33.07
CA ARG A 358 -8.93 -18.76 -33.27
C ARG A 358 -8.05 -18.58 -32.04
N ILE A 359 -6.75 -18.41 -32.23
CA ILE A 359 -5.77 -18.37 -31.13
C ILE A 359 -5.12 -16.99 -31.06
N VAL A 360 -5.35 -16.26 -29.97
CA VAL A 360 -4.83 -14.89 -29.77
C VAL A 360 -3.82 -14.90 -28.63
N LEU A 361 -2.62 -14.41 -28.89
CA LEU A 361 -1.58 -14.18 -27.89
C LEU A 361 -1.62 -12.71 -27.45
N THR A 362 -1.56 -12.47 -26.14
CA THR A 362 -1.55 -11.13 -25.56
C THR A 362 -0.23 -10.84 -24.83
N GLY A 363 -0.16 -9.68 -24.19
CA GLY A 363 1.00 -9.18 -23.47
C GLY A 363 1.44 -7.79 -23.92
N LEU A 364 2.49 -7.31 -23.27
CA LEU A 364 3.14 -6.03 -23.57
C LEU A 364 4.23 -6.20 -24.66
N PRO A 365 4.69 -5.10 -25.30
CA PRO A 365 5.68 -5.17 -26.39
C PRO A 365 7.00 -5.88 -26.04
N HIS A 366 7.45 -5.83 -24.78
CA HIS A 366 8.64 -6.57 -24.36
C HIS A 366 8.38 -8.07 -24.21
N GLU A 367 7.18 -8.45 -23.79
CA GLU A 367 6.73 -9.84 -23.59
C GLU A 367 6.50 -10.54 -24.92
N HIS A 368 5.90 -9.86 -25.90
CA HIS A 368 5.75 -10.34 -27.27
C HIS A 368 7.07 -10.84 -27.84
N ARG A 369 8.18 -10.11 -27.67
CA ARG A 369 9.52 -10.54 -28.16
C ARG A 369 9.96 -11.88 -27.58
N ILE A 370 9.58 -12.18 -26.34
CA ILE A 370 9.91 -13.42 -25.62
C ILE A 370 8.99 -14.55 -26.09
N VAL A 371 7.68 -14.29 -26.22
CA VAL A 371 6.70 -15.23 -26.80
C VAL A 371 7.11 -15.62 -28.23
N MET A 372 7.41 -14.67 -29.12
CA MET A 372 7.85 -14.97 -30.50
C MET A 372 9.15 -15.79 -30.56
N ARG A 373 10.03 -15.68 -29.56
CA ARG A 373 11.24 -16.50 -29.46
C ARG A 373 10.90 -17.94 -29.01
N LEU A 374 9.90 -18.11 -28.14
CA LEU A 374 9.40 -19.42 -27.73
C LEU A 374 8.71 -20.13 -28.90
N LEU A 375 7.80 -19.46 -29.61
CA LEU A 375 7.08 -20.04 -30.75
C LEU A 375 8.03 -20.58 -31.82
N ARG A 376 8.99 -19.75 -32.25
CA ARG A 376 10.03 -20.15 -33.22
C ARG A 376 10.91 -21.31 -32.75
N ARG A 377 11.21 -21.41 -31.45
CA ARG A 377 12.00 -22.52 -30.88
C ARG A 377 11.25 -23.87 -30.95
N HIS A 378 9.92 -23.82 -30.98
CA HIS A 378 9.08 -25.00 -30.99
C HIS A 378 8.42 -25.25 -32.35
N ASP A 379 8.88 -24.62 -33.44
CA ASP A 379 8.28 -24.71 -34.78
C ASP A 379 6.75 -24.52 -34.75
N ILE A 380 6.33 -23.40 -34.16
CA ILE A 380 4.96 -22.89 -34.23
C ILE A 380 4.95 -21.69 -35.19
N ASP A 381 3.95 -21.65 -36.07
CA ASP A 381 3.79 -20.61 -37.08
C ASP A 381 3.83 -19.19 -36.47
N ALA A 382 4.40 -18.24 -37.21
CA ALA A 382 4.44 -16.85 -36.78
C ALA A 382 3.02 -16.26 -36.74
N PRO A 383 2.58 -15.69 -35.60
CA PRO A 383 1.24 -15.15 -35.48
C PRO A 383 1.09 -13.83 -36.25
N VAL A 384 -0.12 -13.57 -36.75
CA VAL A 384 -0.47 -12.31 -37.40
C VAL A 384 -0.60 -11.21 -36.35
N ALA A 385 0.06 -10.07 -36.57
CA ALA A 385 -0.07 -8.91 -35.69
C ALA A 385 -1.40 -8.20 -35.91
N LEU A 386 -2.12 -7.93 -34.82
CA LEU A 386 -3.35 -7.15 -34.79
C LEU A 386 -3.09 -5.77 -34.18
N GLU A 387 -3.74 -4.75 -34.74
CA GLU A 387 -3.65 -3.38 -34.22
C GLU A 387 -4.41 -3.19 -32.91
N ASN A 388 -5.49 -3.95 -32.69
CA ASN A 388 -6.43 -3.79 -31.58
C ASN A 388 -7.28 -5.06 -31.39
N TRP A 389 -8.09 -5.08 -30.33
CA TRP A 389 -8.93 -6.23 -29.96
C TRP A 389 -10.05 -6.52 -30.97
N SER A 390 -10.67 -5.50 -31.57
CA SER A 390 -11.76 -5.72 -32.54
C SER A 390 -11.30 -6.41 -33.83
N ALA A 391 -10.00 -6.39 -34.14
CA ALA A 391 -9.43 -7.16 -35.24
C ALA A 391 -9.35 -8.69 -34.98
N ILE A 392 -9.78 -9.19 -33.81
CA ILE A 392 -9.88 -10.63 -33.51
C ILE A 392 -11.07 -11.28 -34.22
N GLU A 393 -12.20 -10.57 -34.33
CA GLU A 393 -13.43 -11.11 -34.94
C GLU A 393 -13.22 -11.60 -36.40
N PRO A 394 -12.60 -10.83 -37.32
CA PRO A 394 -12.38 -11.25 -38.71
C PRO A 394 -11.27 -12.30 -38.93
N LEU A 395 -10.63 -12.84 -37.88
CA LEU A 395 -9.65 -13.91 -38.01
C LEU A 395 -10.27 -15.19 -38.59
N GLN A 396 -9.51 -15.88 -39.43
CA GLN A 396 -9.91 -17.18 -39.95
C GLN A 396 -9.84 -18.28 -38.88
N PRO A 397 -10.72 -19.30 -38.91
CA PRO A 397 -10.64 -20.46 -38.03
C PRO A 397 -9.24 -21.10 -38.02
N GLY A 398 -8.72 -21.42 -36.84
CA GLY A 398 -7.37 -21.98 -36.68
C GLY A 398 -6.21 -21.01 -36.92
N GLN A 399 -6.46 -19.72 -37.15
CA GLN A 399 -5.42 -18.70 -37.29
C GLN A 399 -4.82 -18.33 -35.92
N ILE A 400 -3.51 -18.11 -35.88
CA ILE A 400 -2.80 -17.60 -34.70
C ILE A 400 -2.50 -16.12 -34.91
N ALA A 401 -2.84 -15.30 -33.91
CA ALA A 401 -2.67 -13.86 -33.91
C ALA A 401 -2.02 -13.35 -32.62
N VAL A 402 -1.57 -12.09 -32.63
CA VAL A 402 -1.01 -11.41 -31.46
C VAL A 402 -1.55 -9.97 -31.38
N VAL A 403 -1.94 -9.54 -30.19
CA VAL A 403 -2.47 -8.19 -29.92
C VAL A 403 -1.84 -7.62 -28.65
N ILE A 404 -1.60 -6.31 -28.61
CA ILE A 404 -1.10 -5.66 -27.38
C ILE A 404 -2.29 -5.49 -26.42
N ALA A 405 -2.28 -6.27 -25.33
CA ALA A 405 -3.24 -6.18 -24.24
C ALA A 405 -2.59 -6.73 -22.96
N ASP A 406 -2.68 -5.99 -21.85
CA ASP A 406 -2.08 -6.37 -20.57
C ASP A 406 -3.08 -7.23 -19.75
N LEU A 407 -3.10 -8.53 -20.01
CA LEU A 407 -4.02 -9.48 -19.38
C LEU A 407 -3.28 -10.44 -18.45
N ASP A 408 -3.76 -10.61 -17.21
CA ASP A 408 -3.11 -11.47 -16.20
C ASP A 408 -3.24 -12.97 -16.48
N THR A 409 -4.37 -13.42 -17.01
CA THR A 409 -4.70 -14.84 -17.20
C THR A 409 -5.50 -15.03 -18.48
N GLY A 410 -5.24 -16.12 -19.20
CA GLY A 410 -5.94 -16.42 -20.43
C GLY A 410 -7.27 -17.11 -20.21
N PHE A 411 -8.01 -17.25 -21.31
CA PHE A 411 -9.33 -17.88 -21.31
C PHE A 411 -9.63 -18.53 -22.67
N ARG A 412 -10.69 -19.32 -22.68
CA ARG A 412 -11.28 -19.95 -23.85
C ARG A 412 -12.76 -19.67 -23.84
N GLN A 413 -13.32 -19.41 -25.01
CA GLN A 413 -14.74 -19.21 -25.23
C GLN A 413 -15.17 -20.18 -26.33
N SER A 414 -15.78 -21.29 -25.90
CA SER A 414 -16.04 -22.44 -26.77
C SER A 414 -17.13 -22.15 -27.81
N ALA A 415 -18.12 -21.30 -27.48
CA ALA A 415 -19.19 -20.91 -28.39
C ALA A 415 -18.70 -20.03 -29.56
N ALA A 416 -17.66 -19.22 -29.33
CA ALA A 416 -17.04 -18.38 -30.35
C ALA A 416 -15.85 -19.05 -31.05
N GLY A 417 -15.40 -20.23 -30.60
CA GLY A 417 -14.15 -20.84 -31.05
C GLY A 417 -12.96 -19.88 -30.88
N LEU A 418 -12.79 -19.32 -29.67
CA LEU A 418 -11.74 -18.35 -29.33
C LEU A 418 -10.90 -18.83 -28.14
N VAL A 419 -9.59 -18.70 -28.26
CA VAL A 419 -8.60 -19.03 -27.23
C VAL A 419 -7.65 -17.85 -27.07
N VAL A 420 -7.64 -17.22 -25.90
CA VAL A 420 -6.76 -16.10 -25.55
C VAL A 420 -5.71 -16.58 -24.56
N LEU A 421 -4.43 -16.39 -24.89
CA LEU A 421 -3.27 -16.87 -24.15
C LEU A 421 -2.40 -15.70 -23.69
N THR A 422 -2.05 -15.67 -22.40
CA THR A 422 -1.20 -14.62 -21.81
C THR A 422 0.24 -15.08 -21.58
N PRO A 423 1.20 -14.15 -21.38
CA PRO A 423 2.54 -14.50 -20.93
C PRO A 423 2.53 -15.26 -19.60
N SER A 424 1.62 -14.93 -18.68
CA SER A 424 1.47 -15.61 -17.39
C SER A 424 1.09 -17.09 -17.54
N ASP A 425 0.19 -17.45 -18.46
CA ASP A 425 -0.17 -18.85 -18.71
C ASP A 425 1.06 -19.67 -19.14
N ILE A 426 1.90 -19.05 -19.97
CA ILE A 426 3.07 -19.67 -20.62
C ILE A 426 4.27 -19.76 -19.67
N PHE A 427 4.52 -18.71 -18.88
CA PHE A 427 5.75 -18.55 -18.10
C PHE A 427 5.56 -18.61 -16.57
N GLY A 428 4.33 -18.43 -16.07
CA GLY A 428 3.98 -18.62 -14.65
C GLY A 428 4.01 -17.34 -13.81
N GLY A 429 4.09 -16.18 -14.46
CA GLY A 429 4.07 -14.85 -13.85
C GLY A 429 4.27 -13.76 -14.91
N ARG A 430 3.97 -12.51 -14.54
CA ARG A 430 4.24 -11.32 -15.38
C ARG A 430 5.74 -11.20 -15.66
N ILE A 431 6.12 -10.82 -16.88
CA ILE A 431 7.51 -10.52 -17.19
C ILE A 431 7.76 -9.06 -16.83
N ALA A 432 8.64 -8.84 -15.83
CA ALA A 432 8.87 -7.53 -15.25
C ALA A 432 9.01 -6.42 -16.31
N ARG A 433 8.18 -5.36 -16.19
CA ARG A 433 8.41 -4.11 -16.89
C ARG A 433 9.75 -3.57 -16.37
N GLY A 434 10.68 -3.29 -17.28
CA GLY A 434 11.86 -2.50 -16.92
C GLY A 434 11.42 -1.06 -16.68
N SER A 435 11.09 -0.71 -15.44
CA SER A 435 10.84 0.68 -15.05
C SER A 435 12.15 1.47 -15.19
N GLY A 436 12.09 2.50 -16.02
CA GLY A 436 13.24 3.34 -16.38
C GLY A 436 13.46 4.52 -15.44
N ASP A 437 12.70 4.61 -14.35
CA ASP A 437 12.76 5.73 -13.41
C ASP A 437 13.60 5.36 -12.19
N THR A 438 14.76 6.00 -12.11
CA THR A 438 15.49 6.13 -10.86
C THR A 438 14.69 7.05 -9.94
N ILE A 439 13.96 6.46 -9.00
CA ILE A 439 13.47 7.18 -7.82
C ILE A 439 14.69 7.87 -7.20
N ASP A 440 14.66 9.20 -7.12
CA ASP A 440 15.72 9.93 -6.45
C ASP A 440 15.59 9.66 -4.95
N ALA A 441 16.43 8.74 -4.46
CA ALA A 441 16.31 8.19 -3.10
C ALA A 441 16.72 9.20 -2.00
N PHE A 442 17.05 10.43 -2.40
CA PHE A 442 17.34 11.57 -1.56
C PHE A 442 16.35 12.68 -1.89
N GLY A 443 15.16 12.62 -1.28
CA GLY A 443 14.25 13.77 -1.32
C GLY A 443 14.95 15.02 -0.80
N GLU A 444 14.70 16.16 -1.45
CA GLU A 444 15.26 17.45 -1.05
C GLU A 444 14.93 17.69 0.43
N THR A 445 15.97 17.79 1.25
CA THR A 445 15.80 17.81 2.70
C THR A 445 15.34 19.20 3.13
N GLU A 446 14.03 19.35 3.30
CA GLU A 446 13.39 20.54 3.84
C GLU A 446 14.06 20.97 5.16
N LEU A 447 14.56 22.21 5.21
CA LEU A 447 15.20 22.83 6.37
C LEU A 447 14.29 23.91 6.96
N ARG A 448 13.95 23.77 8.23
CA ARG A 448 13.12 24.74 8.96
C ARG A 448 13.99 25.63 9.83
N LEU A 449 13.50 26.83 10.14
CA LEU A 449 14.09 27.65 11.19
C LEU A 449 14.05 26.88 12.53
N ASP A 450 15.09 27.09 13.34
CA ASP A 450 15.41 26.36 14.57
C ASP A 450 15.77 24.86 14.42
N ASP A 451 15.86 24.30 13.19
CA ASP A 451 16.51 23.00 12.99
C ASP A 451 18.00 23.04 13.37
N VAL A 452 18.46 21.93 13.96
CA VAL A 452 19.88 21.63 14.12
C VAL A 452 20.45 21.23 12.77
N VAL A 453 21.51 21.91 12.35
CA VAL A 453 22.21 21.69 11.09
C VAL A 453 23.69 21.40 11.32
N ILE A 454 24.28 20.57 10.48
CA ILE A 454 25.72 20.40 10.35
C ILE A 454 26.20 21.24 9.18
N HIS A 455 27.09 22.19 9.45
CA HIS A 455 27.88 22.83 8.39
C HIS A 455 29.19 22.04 8.22
N GLU A 456 29.53 21.63 6.99
CA GLU A 456 30.65 20.73 6.69
C GLU A 456 31.96 21.14 7.40
N ASP A 457 32.30 22.43 7.38
CA ASP A 457 33.54 22.98 7.96
C ASP A 457 33.46 23.44 9.42
N HIS A 458 32.25 23.62 9.98
CA HIS A 458 32.06 24.28 11.28
C HIS A 458 31.33 23.42 12.33
N GLY A 459 30.70 22.32 11.93
CA GLY A 459 30.03 21.36 12.81
C GLY A 459 28.59 21.73 13.12
N LEU A 460 28.09 21.25 14.25
CA LEU A 460 26.68 21.39 14.63
C LEU A 460 26.36 22.80 15.14
N GLY A 461 25.39 23.43 14.49
CA GLY A 461 24.75 24.69 14.88
C GLY A 461 23.23 24.62 14.70
N VAL A 462 22.54 25.74 14.89
CA VAL A 462 21.10 25.90 14.73
C VAL A 462 20.82 26.94 13.66
N LEU A 463 19.99 26.61 12.68
CA LEU A 463 19.57 27.56 11.65
C LEU A 463 18.61 28.59 12.27
N LYS A 464 18.96 29.87 12.29
CA LYS A 464 18.19 30.93 12.96
C LYS A 464 17.44 31.89 12.04
N ALA A 465 17.97 32.14 10.85
CA ALA A 465 17.31 32.99 9.86
C ALA A 465 17.87 32.73 8.45
N LEU A 466 17.05 32.99 7.44
CA LEU A 466 17.51 33.48 6.15
C LEU A 466 17.41 35.01 6.20
N GLU A 467 18.47 35.73 5.89
CA GLU A 467 18.49 37.19 5.90
C GLU A 467 19.25 37.74 4.70
N ARG A 468 18.93 38.97 4.30
CA ARG A 468 19.62 39.68 3.21
C ARG A 468 20.63 40.65 3.80
N VAL A 469 21.89 40.54 3.37
CA VAL A 469 23.01 41.33 3.88
C VAL A 469 23.74 42.02 2.73
N ALA A 470 23.87 43.33 2.85
CA ALA A 470 24.69 44.15 1.97
C ALA A 470 26.18 43.96 2.31
N ALA A 471 26.94 43.33 1.41
CA ALA A 471 28.38 43.18 1.52
C ALA A 471 29.06 43.71 0.24
N ASP A 472 30.05 44.60 0.40
CA ASP A 472 30.81 45.22 -0.70
C ASP A 472 29.93 45.87 -1.81
N GLY A 473 28.75 46.38 -1.43
CA GLY A 473 27.78 47.00 -2.35
C GLY A 473 26.90 46.01 -3.12
N VAL A 474 26.96 44.72 -2.80
CA VAL A 474 26.09 43.66 -3.36
C VAL A 474 25.21 43.09 -2.25
N GLU A 475 23.90 43.13 -2.46
CA GLU A 475 22.92 42.43 -1.61
C GLU A 475 23.03 40.92 -1.85
N ARG A 476 23.22 40.13 -0.79
CA ARG A 476 23.19 38.66 -0.85
C ARG A 476 22.32 38.08 0.24
N ASP A 477 21.62 37.00 -0.09
CA ASP A 477 20.88 36.22 0.89
C ASP A 477 21.84 35.24 1.59
N VAL A 478 21.80 35.21 2.93
CA VAL A 478 22.69 34.43 3.79
C VAL A 478 21.91 33.70 4.88
N LEU A 479 22.34 32.49 5.20
CA LEU A 479 21.80 31.67 6.29
C LEU A 479 22.57 31.98 7.57
N ARG A 480 21.85 32.47 8.59
CA ARG A 480 22.39 32.67 9.93
C ARG A 480 22.35 31.35 10.70
N ILE A 481 23.53 30.83 11.06
CA ILE A 481 23.68 29.60 11.87
C ILE A 481 24.32 29.97 13.20
N GLU A 482 23.65 29.65 14.32
CA GLU A 482 24.12 29.88 15.68
C GLU A 482 24.78 28.63 16.28
N TYR A 483 25.88 28.82 17.01
CA TYR A 483 26.72 27.79 17.61
C TYR A 483 26.83 27.97 19.14
N HIS A 484 27.45 27.00 19.83
CA HIS A 484 27.60 27.06 21.29
C HIS A 484 28.19 28.40 21.75
N GLY A 485 27.44 29.12 22.58
CA GLY A 485 27.88 30.35 23.22
C GLY A 485 27.57 31.62 22.41
N GLY A 486 26.58 31.57 21.52
CA GLY A 486 26.13 32.73 20.72
C GLY A 486 27.09 33.10 19.59
N GLY A 487 28.01 32.20 19.22
CA GLY A 487 28.85 32.38 18.05
C GLY A 487 28.02 32.15 16.79
N THR A 488 28.10 33.04 15.82
CA THR A 488 27.22 33.01 14.63
C THR A 488 28.04 33.00 13.35
N ILE A 489 27.60 32.22 12.37
CA ILE A 489 28.09 32.26 10.98
C ILE A 489 26.97 32.73 10.07
N LEU A 490 27.34 33.54 9.08
CA LEU A 490 26.49 33.90 7.94
C LEU A 490 27.02 33.14 6.74
N ALA A 491 26.37 32.02 6.41
CA ALA A 491 26.74 31.19 5.27
C ALA A 491 26.00 31.70 4.02
N PRO A 492 26.68 32.04 2.91
CA PRO A 492 26.02 32.41 1.66
C PRO A 492 25.11 31.27 1.17
N VAL A 493 23.96 31.59 0.56
CA VAL A 493 23.03 30.56 0.04
C VAL A 493 23.71 29.72 -1.05
N GLU A 494 24.72 30.24 -1.74
CA GLU A 494 25.54 29.47 -2.69
C GLU A 494 26.33 28.32 -2.03
N GLU A 495 26.53 28.35 -0.71
CA GLU A 495 27.17 27.27 0.08
C GLU A 495 26.17 26.28 0.70
N PHE A 496 24.88 26.34 0.33
CA PHE A 496 23.83 25.46 0.87
C PHE A 496 24.17 23.97 0.83
N GLY A 497 24.86 23.50 -0.21
CA GLY A 497 25.31 22.09 -0.32
C GLY A 497 26.27 21.60 0.76
N LYS A 498 26.84 22.51 1.57
CA LYS A 498 27.65 22.19 2.76
C LYS A 498 26.81 22.06 4.04
N ILE A 499 25.51 22.33 3.99
CA ILE A 499 24.61 22.39 5.14
C ILE A 499 23.68 21.17 5.11
N TRP A 500 23.68 20.39 6.18
CA TRP A 500 22.97 19.12 6.28
C TRP A 500 22.07 19.12 7.51
N ARG A 501 20.79 18.74 7.37
CA ARG A 501 19.86 18.63 8.50
C ARG A 501 20.30 17.54 9.47
N TYR A 502 20.30 17.82 10.76
CA TYR A 502 20.63 16.86 11.82
C TYR A 502 19.38 16.47 12.66
N GLY A 503 18.48 17.42 12.92
CA GLY A 503 17.22 17.16 13.63
C GLY A 503 16.56 18.44 14.16
N SER A 504 15.34 18.32 14.67
CA SER A 504 14.49 19.47 15.07
C SER A 504 14.54 19.82 16.57
N GLU A 505 15.41 19.18 17.36
CA GLU A 505 15.51 19.38 18.83
C GLU A 505 16.90 19.94 19.21
N PRO A 506 17.10 21.27 19.24
CA PRO A 506 18.40 21.86 19.59
C PRO A 506 18.87 21.54 21.01
N ASP A 507 17.94 21.44 21.98
CA ASP A 507 18.27 21.11 23.38
C ASP A 507 18.74 19.65 23.57
N ALA A 508 18.47 18.75 22.62
CA ALA A 508 18.88 17.36 22.69
C ALA A 508 20.37 17.16 22.35
N VAL A 509 21.05 18.19 21.82
CA VAL A 509 22.37 18.06 21.18
C VAL A 509 23.35 19.13 21.68
N SER A 510 24.59 18.74 21.93
CA SER A 510 25.64 19.72 22.25
C SER A 510 26.19 20.36 20.98
N LEU A 511 25.83 21.63 20.74
CA LEU A 511 26.36 22.42 19.63
C LEU A 511 27.89 22.55 19.68
N ASP A 512 28.52 22.63 18.52
CA ASP A 512 29.97 22.84 18.41
C ASP A 512 30.36 24.31 18.68
N ARG A 513 31.64 24.55 18.95
CA ARG A 513 32.20 25.90 19.19
C ARG A 513 33.02 26.37 17.99
N LEU A 514 32.67 27.54 17.47
CA LEU A 514 33.39 28.21 16.40
C LEU A 514 34.86 28.47 16.76
N ASN A 515 35.71 28.54 15.72
CA ASN A 515 37.16 28.76 15.83
C ASN A 515 37.90 27.73 16.70
N THR A 516 37.31 26.54 16.92
CA THR A 516 37.98 25.43 17.61
C THR A 516 38.34 24.30 16.65
N GLN A 517 39.46 23.63 16.92
CA GLN A 517 39.86 22.39 16.23
C GLN A 517 39.04 21.16 16.65
N GLY A 518 37.95 21.34 17.43
CA GLY A 518 37.14 20.24 17.98
C GLY A 518 36.39 19.48 16.88
N TRP A 519 35.67 20.20 16.03
CA TRP A 519 34.96 19.64 14.89
C TRP A 519 35.91 18.95 13.91
N LEU A 520 36.97 19.63 13.47
CA LEU A 520 37.95 19.09 12.52
C LEU A 520 38.62 17.80 13.02
N LYS A 521 38.97 17.72 14.32
CA LYS A 521 39.47 16.48 14.94
C LYS A 521 38.42 15.37 15.00
N ARG A 522 37.14 15.71 15.23
CA ARG A 522 36.03 14.75 15.20
C ARG A 522 35.81 14.21 13.78
N ARG A 523 35.75 15.10 12.77
CA ARG A 523 35.61 14.77 11.33
C ARG A 523 36.75 13.87 10.86
N ALA A 524 38.00 14.22 11.14
CA ALA A 524 39.17 13.42 10.79
C ALA A 524 39.18 12.03 11.46
N LYS A 525 38.77 11.94 12.73
CA LYS A 525 38.65 10.65 13.43
C LYS A 525 37.56 9.76 12.81
N VAL A 526 36.39 10.33 12.50
CA VAL A 526 35.29 9.59 11.88
C VAL A 526 35.67 9.14 10.46
N SER A 527 36.33 9.98 9.67
CA SER A 527 36.87 9.61 8.35
C SER A 527 37.77 8.38 8.45
N ALA A 528 38.77 8.39 9.35
CA ALA A 528 39.66 7.26 9.55
C ALA A 528 38.93 5.97 9.97
N GLN A 529 37.82 6.08 10.71
CA GLN A 529 36.96 4.94 11.06
C GLN A 529 36.12 4.44 9.87
N ILE A 530 35.69 5.34 8.99
CA ILE A 530 35.02 5.00 7.74
C ILE A 530 36.01 4.29 6.80
N ASP A 531 37.24 4.78 6.68
CA ASP A 531 38.31 4.17 5.88
C ASP A 531 38.66 2.76 6.39
N GLU A 532 38.80 2.59 7.71
CA GLU A 532 39.00 1.28 8.36
C GLU A 532 37.82 0.33 8.09
N ALA A 533 36.58 0.80 8.23
CA ALA A 533 35.38 0.01 7.96
C ALA A 533 35.26 -0.37 6.48
N ALA A 534 35.55 0.56 5.57
CA ALA A 534 35.54 0.34 4.12
C ALA A 534 36.59 -0.70 3.71
N ALA A 535 37.83 -0.56 4.18
CA ALA A 535 38.88 -1.55 3.96
C ALA A 535 38.48 -2.95 4.49
N ALA A 536 37.87 -3.01 5.68
CA ALA A 536 37.42 -4.26 6.29
C ALA A 536 36.16 -4.86 5.61
N LEU A 537 35.33 -4.06 4.93
CA LEU A 537 34.21 -4.53 4.11
C LEU A 537 34.69 -5.03 2.75
N THR A 538 35.61 -4.31 2.09
CA THR A 538 36.24 -4.69 0.82
C THR A 538 37.02 -5.99 0.96
N ALA A 539 37.89 -6.12 1.97
CA ALA A 539 38.63 -7.37 2.22
C ALA A 539 37.68 -8.57 2.45
N ARG A 540 36.55 -8.35 3.14
CA ARG A 540 35.51 -9.39 3.30
C ARG A 540 34.76 -9.67 2.00
N ALA A 541 34.60 -8.71 1.10
CA ALA A 541 33.97 -8.89 -0.21
C ALA A 541 34.87 -9.66 -1.16
N GLU A 542 36.15 -9.31 -1.24
CA GLU A 542 37.18 -10.01 -2.02
C GLU A 542 37.33 -11.47 -1.55
N ALA A 543 37.46 -11.68 -0.23
CA ALA A 543 37.54 -13.02 0.35
C ALA A 543 36.31 -13.88 -0.03
N ARG A 544 35.09 -13.29 -0.04
CA ARG A 544 33.88 -13.99 -0.49
C ARG A 544 33.85 -14.21 -2.01
N ALA A 545 34.33 -13.26 -2.80
CA ALA A 545 34.37 -13.37 -4.26
C ALA A 545 35.38 -14.44 -4.76
N ALA A 546 36.41 -14.73 -3.97
CA ALA A 546 37.33 -15.84 -4.19
C ALA A 546 36.70 -17.22 -3.91
N LEU A 547 35.72 -17.30 -3.01
CA LEU A 547 35.02 -18.56 -2.71
C LEU A 547 34.10 -19.01 -3.86
N ARG A 548 33.85 -20.32 -3.91
CA ARG A 548 32.86 -20.94 -4.79
C ARG A 548 31.90 -21.78 -3.96
N THR A 549 30.66 -21.85 -4.41
CA THR A 549 29.59 -22.67 -3.83
C THR A 549 28.94 -23.50 -4.92
N GLU A 550 28.23 -24.55 -4.54
CA GLU A 550 27.35 -25.25 -5.47
C GLU A 550 26.25 -24.27 -5.96
N PRO A 551 26.01 -24.14 -7.29
CA PRO A 551 24.93 -23.30 -7.81
C PRO A 551 23.56 -23.82 -7.39
N ILE A 552 22.76 -23.01 -6.71
CA ILE A 552 21.39 -23.36 -6.32
C ILE A 552 20.44 -22.87 -7.41
N THR A 553 20.08 -23.76 -8.33
CA THR A 553 19.09 -23.47 -9.38
C THR A 553 17.75 -24.10 -9.04
N ALA A 554 16.71 -23.28 -8.84
CA ALA A 554 15.36 -23.76 -8.61
C ALA A 554 14.76 -24.36 -9.90
N PRO A 555 14.22 -25.60 -9.89
CA PRO A 555 13.50 -26.14 -11.05
C PRO A 555 12.27 -25.27 -11.35
N ARG A 556 12.19 -24.70 -12.56
CA ARG A 556 11.14 -23.73 -12.95
C ARG A 556 9.72 -24.17 -12.59
N GLN A 557 9.38 -25.43 -12.88
CA GLN A 557 8.06 -26.01 -12.58
C GLN A 557 7.75 -26.03 -11.07
N ALA A 558 8.76 -26.28 -10.22
CA ALA A 558 8.61 -26.32 -8.77
C ALA A 558 8.48 -24.90 -8.20
N LEU A 559 9.24 -23.95 -8.74
CA LEU A 559 9.15 -22.52 -8.39
C LEU A 559 7.79 -21.93 -8.81
N ALA A 560 7.30 -22.21 -10.02
CA ALA A 560 6.00 -21.74 -10.51
C ALA A 560 4.83 -22.29 -9.65
N ARG A 561 4.89 -23.57 -9.26
CA ARG A 561 3.90 -24.17 -8.32
C ARG A 561 3.93 -23.53 -6.94
N PHE A 562 5.10 -23.12 -6.46
CA PHE A 562 5.25 -22.41 -5.20
C PHE A 562 4.70 -20.97 -5.30
N ALA A 563 5.03 -20.26 -6.38
CA ALA A 563 4.53 -18.91 -6.67
C ALA A 563 2.99 -18.87 -6.80
N ALA A 564 2.39 -19.86 -7.49
CA ALA A 564 0.94 -20.03 -7.60
C ALA A 564 0.22 -20.31 -6.26
N GLY A 565 0.97 -20.55 -5.17
CA GLY A 565 0.42 -20.66 -3.82
C GLY A 565 0.22 -19.31 -3.09
N PHE A 566 0.65 -18.19 -3.68
CA PHE A 566 0.46 -16.85 -3.13
C PHE A 566 -0.76 -16.17 -3.75
N ALA A 567 -1.57 -15.49 -2.93
CA ALA A 567 -2.82 -14.87 -3.35
C ALA A 567 -2.66 -13.50 -4.04
N PHE A 568 -1.43 -12.97 -4.11
CA PHE A 568 -1.14 -11.60 -4.56
C PHE A 568 -0.02 -11.61 -5.62
N PRO A 569 -0.18 -10.87 -6.73
CA PRO A 569 0.88 -10.70 -7.72
C PRO A 569 2.09 -9.98 -7.11
N GLU A 570 3.25 -10.13 -7.74
CA GLU A 570 4.47 -9.43 -7.33
C GLU A 570 4.43 -7.98 -7.81
N THR A 571 4.80 -7.03 -6.94
CA THR A 571 5.12 -5.67 -7.41
C THR A 571 6.40 -5.69 -8.27
N ALA A 572 6.63 -4.67 -9.10
CA ALA A 572 7.83 -4.58 -9.92
C ALA A 572 9.12 -4.72 -9.10
N ASP A 573 9.16 -4.12 -7.90
CA ASP A 573 10.30 -4.18 -6.99
C ASP A 573 10.48 -5.55 -6.33
N GLN A 574 9.38 -6.22 -5.98
CA GLN A 574 9.41 -7.59 -5.51
C GLN A 574 9.96 -8.53 -6.60
N ALA A 575 9.49 -8.40 -7.84
CA ALA A 575 9.99 -9.19 -8.97
C ALA A 575 11.49 -8.98 -9.21
N ARG A 576 11.96 -7.71 -9.23
CA ARG A 576 13.39 -7.36 -9.32
C ARG A 576 14.22 -7.98 -8.18
N ALA A 577 13.72 -7.91 -6.95
CA ALA A 577 14.41 -8.47 -5.79
C ALA A 577 14.49 -10.00 -5.84
N ILE A 578 13.41 -10.67 -6.29
CA ILE A 578 13.35 -12.12 -6.45
C ILE A 578 14.30 -12.60 -7.55
N GLU A 579 14.29 -11.95 -8.72
CA GLU A 579 15.21 -12.27 -9.82
C GLU A 579 16.68 -12.11 -9.38
N ALA A 580 17.01 -11.02 -8.70
CA ALA A 580 18.37 -10.76 -8.22
C ALA A 580 18.84 -11.81 -7.18
N VAL A 581 17.96 -12.25 -6.27
CA VAL A 581 18.25 -13.34 -5.32
C VAL A 581 18.45 -14.67 -6.04
N LEU A 582 17.58 -15.03 -6.99
CA LEU A 582 17.68 -16.28 -7.75
C LEU A 582 18.94 -16.31 -8.62
N SER A 583 19.32 -15.17 -9.21
CA SER A 583 20.56 -15.00 -9.97
C SER A 583 21.79 -15.18 -9.07
N ASP A 584 21.83 -14.53 -7.90
CA ASP A 584 22.95 -14.68 -6.96
C ASP A 584 23.10 -16.14 -6.48
N LEU A 585 22.00 -16.83 -6.16
CA LEU A 585 21.98 -18.24 -5.76
C LEU A 585 22.44 -19.18 -6.89
N GLY A 586 22.07 -18.88 -8.14
CA GLY A 586 22.52 -19.61 -9.33
C GLY A 586 23.96 -19.32 -9.77
N SER A 587 24.62 -18.30 -9.19
CA SER A 587 25.93 -17.81 -9.68
C SER A 587 27.13 -18.70 -9.36
N GLY A 588 26.99 -19.70 -8.47
CA GLY A 588 28.11 -20.50 -7.97
C GLY A 588 29.07 -19.73 -7.04
N LYS A 589 28.67 -18.55 -6.55
CA LYS A 589 29.37 -17.76 -5.54
C LYS A 589 28.48 -17.62 -4.29
N PRO A 590 29.05 -17.40 -3.09
CA PRO A 590 28.24 -17.15 -1.90
C PRO A 590 27.40 -15.86 -2.05
N MET A 591 26.08 -15.99 -2.07
CA MET A 591 25.16 -14.85 -2.05
C MET A 591 25.33 -14.04 -0.74
N ASN A 592 25.39 -12.72 -0.87
CA ASN A 592 25.37 -11.78 0.26
C ASN A 592 24.59 -10.53 -0.15
N ARG A 593 23.26 -10.68 -0.23
CA ARG A 593 22.32 -9.60 -0.57
C ARG A 593 21.51 -9.22 0.66
N LEU A 594 21.34 -7.91 0.87
CA LEU A 594 20.34 -7.37 1.79
C LEU A 594 19.13 -6.94 0.96
N VAL A 595 17.93 -7.35 1.38
CA VAL A 595 16.66 -6.89 0.80
C VAL A 595 15.97 -6.01 1.82
N CYS A 596 15.93 -4.71 1.53
CA CYS A 596 15.20 -3.69 2.28
C CYS A 596 13.78 -3.55 1.72
N GLY A 597 12.84 -3.14 2.56
CA GLY A 597 11.42 -2.98 2.22
C GLY A 597 10.62 -2.73 3.50
N ASP A 598 9.63 -1.85 3.39
CA ASP A 598 8.89 -1.32 4.55
C ASP A 598 7.83 -2.30 5.09
N VAL A 599 7.32 -2.04 6.30
CA VAL A 599 6.33 -2.85 7.02
C VAL A 599 4.91 -2.51 6.57
N GLY A 600 4.66 -2.66 5.26
CA GLY A 600 3.36 -2.42 4.62
C GLY A 600 3.32 -2.99 3.20
N LEU A 601 4.43 -2.83 2.46
CA LEU A 601 4.74 -3.55 1.21
C LEU A 601 4.91 -5.05 1.48
N GLU A 602 3.79 -5.77 1.56
CA GLU A 602 3.64 -7.21 1.83
C GLU A 602 4.95 -7.96 2.09
N ARG A 603 5.47 -7.80 3.31
CA ARG A 603 6.55 -8.63 3.83
C ARG A 603 5.96 -9.61 4.84
N PRO A 604 5.12 -10.60 4.43
CA PRO A 604 4.91 -11.73 5.29
C PRO A 604 6.29 -12.33 5.54
N ARG A 605 6.54 -12.80 6.77
CA ARG A 605 7.81 -13.42 7.21
C ARG A 605 8.03 -14.80 6.55
N SER A 606 7.69 -14.91 5.27
CA SER A 606 7.63 -16.12 4.44
C SER A 606 8.09 -15.92 2.99
N ARG A 607 7.91 -14.74 2.34
CA ARG A 607 8.30 -14.55 0.92
C ARG A 607 9.82 -14.57 0.71
N CYS A 608 10.58 -13.70 1.39
CA CYS A 608 12.05 -13.65 1.24
C CYS A 608 12.81 -14.67 2.11
N ALA A 609 12.16 -15.21 3.14
CA ALA A 609 12.72 -16.24 4.03
C ALA A 609 11.56 -17.06 4.63
N PRO A 610 11.33 -18.31 4.19
CA PRO A 610 10.15 -19.08 4.59
C PRO A 610 10.25 -19.65 6.02
N ARG A 611 9.12 -19.63 6.76
CA ARG A 611 8.98 -20.23 8.11
C ARG A 611 9.23 -21.74 8.15
N ARG A 612 9.04 -22.44 7.04
CA ARG A 612 9.59 -23.78 6.78
C ARG A 612 10.46 -23.68 5.52
N PRO A 613 11.78 -23.92 5.60
CA PRO A 613 12.60 -23.92 4.40
C PRO A 613 12.18 -25.00 3.42
N TRP A 614 12.45 -24.72 2.14
CA TRP A 614 12.27 -25.66 1.04
C TRP A 614 13.02 -26.98 1.32
N PRO A 615 12.38 -28.16 1.18
CA PRO A 615 13.08 -29.43 1.17
C PRO A 615 13.88 -29.54 -0.12
N LEU A 616 15.16 -29.14 -0.07
CA LEU A 616 16.10 -29.29 -1.17
C LEU A 616 16.18 -30.76 -1.59
N PRO A 617 16.04 -31.09 -2.89
CA PRO A 617 16.17 -32.46 -3.35
C PRO A 617 17.61 -32.94 -3.18
N ALA A 618 17.80 -33.85 -2.22
CA ALA A 618 18.94 -34.75 -2.09
C ALA A 618 20.38 -34.17 -2.05
N ASN A 619 20.58 -32.87 -1.80
CA ASN A 619 21.90 -32.36 -1.41
C ASN A 619 21.90 -31.72 -0.01
N ARG A 620 22.81 -32.20 0.85
CA ARG A 620 22.73 -32.06 2.32
C ARG A 620 23.16 -30.67 2.83
N SER A 621 22.33 -29.66 2.64
CA SER A 621 22.49 -28.36 3.32
C SER A 621 21.28 -28.04 4.21
N SER A 622 21.55 -27.71 5.47
CA SER A 622 20.52 -27.34 6.46
C SER A 622 20.35 -25.82 6.51
N SER A 623 19.19 -25.35 6.09
CA SER A 623 18.78 -23.95 6.16
C SER A 623 18.20 -23.64 7.54
N SER A 624 18.85 -22.72 8.26
CA SER A 624 18.42 -22.25 9.58
C SER A 624 18.06 -20.76 9.50
N PRO A 625 16.77 -20.40 9.45
CA PRO A 625 16.37 -19.04 9.81
C PRO A 625 16.66 -18.85 11.31
N ARG A 626 17.64 -18.00 11.64
CA ARG A 626 17.89 -17.56 13.01
C ARG A 626 17.13 -16.24 13.26
N PRO A 627 15.92 -16.25 13.85
CA PRO A 627 15.32 -15.02 14.33
C PRO A 627 16.15 -14.49 15.52
N PRO A 628 16.69 -13.26 15.47
CA PRO A 628 17.27 -12.66 16.66
C PRO A 628 16.14 -12.34 17.65
N SER A 629 16.22 -12.88 18.85
CA SER A 629 15.28 -12.58 19.93
C SER A 629 15.56 -11.19 20.51
N TRP A 630 15.21 -10.14 19.77
CA TRP A 630 15.20 -8.78 20.30
C TRP A 630 14.08 -8.67 21.32
N ARG A 631 14.45 -8.39 22.58
CA ARG A 631 13.52 -7.77 23.52
C ARG A 631 13.26 -6.36 23.01
N ALA A 632 12.17 -6.20 22.27
CA ALA A 632 11.67 -4.87 21.94
C ALA A 632 11.21 -4.18 23.24
N SER A 633 12.03 -3.27 23.74
CA SER A 633 11.53 -2.19 24.58
C SER A 633 10.68 -1.30 23.69
N ILE A 634 9.35 -1.32 23.87
CA ILE A 634 8.44 -0.41 23.16
C ILE A 634 8.62 0.98 23.77
N SER A 635 9.49 1.79 23.19
CA SER A 635 9.44 3.24 23.31
C SER A 635 8.43 3.73 22.28
N ARG A 636 7.22 4.13 22.73
CA ARG A 636 6.30 4.89 21.88
C ARG A 636 6.96 6.23 21.56
N CYS A 637 7.14 6.52 20.28
CA CYS A 637 7.33 7.89 19.82
C CYS A 637 5.93 8.45 19.56
N SER A 638 5.40 9.21 20.51
CA SER A 638 4.19 9.99 20.28
C SER A 638 4.60 11.32 19.66
N ARG A 639 4.21 11.56 18.40
CA ARG A 639 3.98 12.94 17.93
C ARG A 639 2.74 13.44 18.65
N ASP A 640 2.94 13.99 19.85
CA ASP A 640 1.98 14.90 20.45
C ASP A 640 2.71 15.85 21.41
N GLY A 641 2.51 17.14 21.19
CA GLY A 641 3.34 18.21 21.71
C GLY A 641 2.72 18.91 22.91
N SER A 642 2.55 18.24 24.07
CA SER A 642 2.38 18.99 25.32
C SER A 642 2.79 18.26 26.62
N ARG A 643 3.46 19.02 27.51
CA ARG A 643 3.67 18.76 28.95
C ARG A 643 4.52 17.54 29.36
N THR A 644 5.83 17.61 29.16
CA THR A 644 6.81 16.79 29.90
C THR A 644 6.94 17.21 31.37
N ARG A 645 6.48 16.36 32.30
CA ARG A 645 6.77 16.51 33.74
C ARG A 645 8.10 15.81 34.07
N THR A 646 9.15 16.59 34.31
CA THR A 646 10.52 16.10 34.53
C THR A 646 10.68 15.21 35.77
N PHE A 647 11.38 14.08 35.63
CA PHE A 647 12.05 13.41 36.75
C PHE A 647 13.54 13.27 36.46
N ARG A 648 14.39 14.00 37.21
CA ARG A 648 15.85 13.94 37.08
C ARG A 648 16.41 12.70 37.78
N SER A 649 17.26 11.96 37.09
CA SER A 649 18.13 10.95 37.70
C SER A 649 19.25 11.63 38.51
N ALA A 650 19.13 11.65 39.84
CA ALA A 650 20.19 12.15 40.72
C ALA A 650 21.13 11.02 41.17
N THR A 651 22.41 11.12 40.84
CA THR A 651 23.48 10.24 41.32
C THR A 651 23.57 10.22 42.85
N CYS A 652 23.71 9.03 43.44
CA CYS A 652 23.91 8.85 44.88
C CYS A 652 25.17 9.58 45.39
N ARG A 653 24.98 10.66 46.16
CA ARG A 653 25.96 11.12 47.16
C ARG A 653 25.49 10.68 48.55
N ALA A 654 26.41 10.10 49.32
CA ALA A 654 26.15 9.73 50.71
C ALA A 654 25.97 10.98 51.59
N PRO A 655 24.94 11.06 52.46
CA PRO A 655 24.82 12.12 53.45
C PRO A 655 25.75 11.87 54.65
N GLN A 656 26.40 12.93 55.12
CA GLN A 656 27.20 12.92 56.34
C GLN A 656 26.34 12.99 57.62
N THR A 657 26.96 12.60 58.74
CA THR A 657 26.39 12.46 60.08
C THR A 657 26.11 13.77 60.83
N ALA A 658 24.96 13.87 61.51
CA ALA A 658 24.74 14.53 62.82
C ALA A 658 23.22 14.63 63.12
N ARG A 659 22.67 14.55 64.35
CA ARG A 659 23.23 14.34 65.72
C ARG A 659 22.08 13.98 66.69
N ARG A 660 22.40 13.28 67.81
CA ARG A 660 21.63 13.18 69.10
C ARG A 660 20.28 12.43 69.03
N ARG A 661 19.83 11.61 70.01
CA ARG A 661 20.27 11.01 71.31
C ARG A 661 19.46 9.68 71.43
N GLY A 662 19.83 8.59 72.12
CA GLY A 662 21.04 8.16 72.82
C GLY A 662 20.75 7.00 73.80
N ARG A 663 21.62 5.95 73.85
CA ARG A 663 21.59 4.76 74.76
C ARG A 663 20.38 3.79 74.55
N SER A 664 20.47 2.46 74.69
CA SER A 664 21.54 1.57 75.24
C SER A 664 21.57 0.14 74.65
N ARG A 665 22.79 -0.39 74.44
CA ARG A 665 23.28 -1.79 74.57
C ARG A 665 22.52 -3.02 74.03
N GLN A 666 23.31 -3.81 73.27
CA GLN A 666 23.42 -5.29 73.22
C GLN A 666 22.38 -6.13 72.45
N GLY A 667 22.88 -7.19 71.78
CA GLY A 667 22.10 -8.25 71.14
C GLY A 667 22.46 -8.49 69.67
N TRP A 668 22.94 -9.68 69.31
CA TRP A 668 23.41 -10.03 67.96
C TRP A 668 22.38 -10.85 67.14
N ARG A 669 22.38 -10.59 65.83
CA ARG A 669 22.15 -11.53 64.70
C ARG A 669 20.74 -12.03 64.28
N THR A 670 20.55 -11.88 62.95
CA THR A 670 19.99 -12.80 61.93
C THR A 670 18.48 -12.99 61.71
N ALA A 671 18.13 -12.89 60.41
CA ALA A 671 17.08 -13.61 59.68
C ALA A 671 15.62 -13.06 59.73
N PRO A 672 14.76 -13.39 58.73
CA PRO A 672 13.86 -12.38 58.14
C PRO A 672 12.36 -12.75 58.07
N CYS A 673 11.58 -11.85 57.43
CA CYS A 673 10.23 -12.03 56.86
C CYS A 673 9.03 -12.26 57.80
N ALA A 674 8.06 -11.31 57.79
CA ALA A 674 6.62 -11.61 57.68
C ALA A 674 5.77 -10.35 57.41
N SER A 675 4.85 -10.46 56.43
CA SER A 675 3.51 -9.80 56.30
C SER A 675 3.38 -8.26 56.42
N TRP A 676 2.39 -7.61 55.79
CA TRP A 676 0.96 -7.59 56.17
C TRP A 676 -0.02 -7.52 54.99
N TRP A 677 -1.29 -7.83 55.27
CA TRP A 677 -2.42 -8.05 54.35
C TRP A 677 -3.40 -6.85 54.26
N VAL A 678 -4.32 -6.83 53.27
CA VAL A 678 -5.81 -6.94 53.47
C VAL A 678 -6.68 -6.65 52.21
N ARG A 679 -7.38 -7.71 51.69
CA ARG A 679 -8.79 -7.82 51.16
C ARG A 679 -9.28 -6.92 49.97
N ARG A 680 -10.26 -7.27 49.09
CA ARG A 680 -11.12 -8.45 48.69
C ARG A 680 -12.02 -8.00 47.47
N PRO A 681 -12.98 -8.78 46.89
CA PRO A 681 -13.00 -10.14 46.28
C PRO A 681 -13.78 -10.21 44.91
N TRP A 682 -14.03 -11.38 44.30
CA TRP A 682 -15.36 -11.88 43.76
C TRP A 682 -15.27 -13.37 43.29
N ARG A 683 -16.35 -14.00 42.76
CA ARG A 683 -16.67 -15.46 42.90
C ARG A 683 -16.72 -16.36 41.63
N ARG A 684 -16.71 -17.71 41.85
CA ARG A 684 -16.80 -18.88 40.93
C ARG A 684 -18.20 -19.55 40.77
N LYS A 685 -18.35 -20.42 39.75
CA LYS A 685 -19.01 -21.78 39.72
C LYS A 685 -18.53 -22.57 38.47
N GLY A 686 -18.54 -23.91 38.33
CA GLY A 686 -18.56 -25.03 39.31
C GLY A 686 -18.99 -26.42 38.75
N TRP A 687 -18.25 -27.51 39.08
CA TRP A 687 -18.53 -28.98 38.84
C TRP A 687 -18.32 -29.52 37.39
N ARG A 688 -18.18 -30.85 37.09
CA ARG A 688 -18.27 -32.13 37.89
C ARG A 688 -17.23 -33.23 37.47
N PHE A 689 -17.58 -34.54 37.53
CA PHE A 689 -16.79 -35.80 37.34
C PHE A 689 -17.78 -36.99 37.01
N PRO A 690 -17.42 -38.31 36.78
CA PRO A 690 -16.17 -39.07 37.05
C PRO A 690 -15.69 -40.23 36.09
N THR A 691 -14.44 -40.69 36.33
CA THR A 691 -13.88 -42.09 36.27
C THR A 691 -14.07 -43.05 35.08
N LEU A 692 -12.96 -43.56 34.53
CA LEU A 692 -12.36 -44.88 34.85
C LEU A 692 -10.97 -45.03 34.16
N GLY A 693 -10.13 -45.97 34.61
CA GLY A 693 -8.90 -46.34 33.90
C GLY A 693 -8.43 -47.74 34.31
N LEU A 694 -7.45 -48.31 33.61
CA LEU A 694 -6.49 -49.29 34.16
C LEU A 694 -5.33 -49.57 33.17
N SER A 695 -4.14 -49.85 33.73
CA SER A 695 -3.01 -50.67 33.21
C SER A 695 -3.10 -51.25 31.78
N SER A 696 -2.06 -51.24 30.93
CA SER A 696 -0.69 -51.72 31.21
C SER A 696 0.25 -51.45 30.01
N LEU A 697 1.55 -51.28 30.24
CA LEU A 697 2.58 -52.25 29.82
C LEU A 697 3.92 -51.90 30.49
N MET A 698 4.68 -52.93 30.88
CA MET A 698 5.90 -52.79 31.68
C MET A 698 7.10 -53.38 30.93
N ARG A 699 8.24 -52.67 31.03
CA ARG A 699 9.64 -53.17 30.97
C ARG A 699 10.26 -53.57 29.63
N SER A 700 11.58 -53.40 29.63
CA SER A 700 12.62 -53.90 28.71
C SER A 700 12.59 -53.29 27.29
N ILE A 701 13.72 -52.87 26.71
CA ILE A 701 15.12 -53.29 26.92
C ILE A 701 16.04 -52.08 27.12
N ALA A 702 17.10 -52.23 27.93
CA ALA A 702 18.17 -51.26 28.09
C ALA A 702 19.51 -51.79 27.54
N SER A 703 20.20 -50.99 26.72
CA SER A 703 21.65 -51.03 26.45
C SER A 703 21.98 -49.71 25.70
N ALA A 704 22.79 -48.77 26.18
CA ALA A 704 24.25 -48.85 26.40
C ALA A 704 24.99 -49.23 25.09
N ARG A 705 25.99 -48.52 24.56
CA ARG A 705 26.84 -47.36 24.91
C ARG A 705 27.10 -46.58 23.57
N LYS A 706 27.74 -45.41 23.48
CA LYS A 706 28.88 -44.85 24.24
C LYS A 706 28.99 -43.35 23.97
#